data_AF-A0A847GHJ7-F1
#
_entry.id   AF-A0A847GHJ7-F1
#
_cell.length_a   1.000
_cell.length_b   1.000
_cell.length_c   1.000
_cell.angle_alpha   90.00
_cell.angle_beta   90.00
_cell.angle_gamma   90.00
#
_symmetry.space_group_name_H-M   'P 1'
#
loop_
_entity.id
_entity.type
_entity.pdbx_description
1 polymer ?
#
loop_
_entity_poly.entity_id
_entity_poly.type
_entity_poly.pdbx_seq_one_letter_code
_entity_poly.pdbx_strand_id
1 'polypeptide(L)'
;MMTIASAARTLSWISVMAAGIAWAPSRPFADALQQVGALARFRPVVKVGSFSSYDRNGGNDDGFSGKYSFLRKEGDGLVIAELHGPGVLTRIWTPTPTTDPLEFYFDGETSPRLRLPFLELFGGQCPTFVAPLSGRGGGGYYCYVPLEFAKSIKVVFRGPKLQFYQINYALYAPNVPARSYRPGDSFPAPTVTPTGKTIRSQHVLSPDKPVTVFETDQPGRILSLKLGPAEALAGPDRRVVLRMFWDGSARPAVEVPAGDFFGASFGDPAACSLLLGTKEGWSYANFPMPFDRSARIELVSERGSGGPDVTITSEVVRQDRPREATEGWFQAVWRRENPTQVGQPFTFLDVKGRGHLVGLTLQAQGAKPGDTGFFEGDDQARIDGELAVHGTGSEDFFNGGWYILPGRWDDRATFLLSGCLDYQLHLARTGGYRLFLADAYCFHRSLLLTIEHGPVGNQAVTDYTGVTYFYLDRAGGEAAPLASVEARAVTPPKGFVIVPAWVGPIRSFSLDHATIGRVAEQIDGQTVRFLSLRQDGPPSLLQHFVALSADVPRSGRYVVSAIGIAGPDAGIVQMLRDDQPIGKPVDFYSPRRGKTDLLQLAEIDLARGPNHLFFALVGKNEKSTGKGFDLVEIHCQLAENAVGGLGSFEE
;
A
#
# COMPACT_ATOMS: atom_id res chain seq x y z
N MET A 1 76.61 43.84 46.16
CA MET A 1 75.22 44.33 46.20
C MET A 1 74.37 43.33 45.43
N MET A 2 73.84 42.32 46.11
CA MET A 2 72.46 42.27 46.65
C MET A 2 71.42 42.09 45.52
N THR A 3 70.92 40.86 45.35
CA THR A 3 69.51 40.42 45.65
C THR A 3 68.53 40.71 44.50
N ILE A 4 67.56 39.89 44.06
CA ILE A 4 66.75 38.81 44.67
C ILE A 4 66.01 38.00 43.56
N ALA A 5 65.95 36.67 43.74
CA ALA A 5 64.83 35.70 43.59
C ALA A 5 64.12 35.48 42.22
N SER A 6 64.05 34.24 41.68
CA SER A 6 63.19 33.07 42.02
C SER A 6 61.73 33.21 41.54
N ALA A 7 60.99 32.24 40.99
CA ALA A 7 61.14 30.79 40.96
C ALA A 7 60.19 30.15 39.90
N ALA A 8 60.50 28.90 39.56
CA ALA A 8 59.59 27.79 39.22
C ALA A 8 58.86 27.77 37.85
N ARG A 9 59.40 26.97 36.92
CA ARG A 9 58.62 26.17 35.97
C ARG A 9 59.27 24.79 35.79
N THR A 10 58.70 23.78 36.42
CA THR A 10 58.81 22.37 36.00
C THR A 10 57.81 21.56 36.81
N LEU A 11 56.72 21.15 36.17
CA LEU A 11 55.92 19.96 36.52
C LEU A 11 54.93 19.73 35.37
N SER A 12 55.37 18.90 34.43
CA SER A 12 54.55 18.34 33.36
C SER A 12 53.69 17.24 33.97
N TRP A 13 52.39 17.51 34.16
CA TRP A 13 51.40 16.46 34.42
C TRP A 13 50.40 16.40 33.27
N ILE A 14 50.21 15.17 32.82
CA ILE A 14 49.27 14.66 31.84
C ILE A 14 47.91 15.38 31.96
N SER A 15 47.52 16.09 30.90
CA SER A 15 46.13 16.47 30.66
C SER A 15 45.60 15.64 29.50
N VAL A 16 45.00 14.50 29.84
CA VAL A 16 43.98 13.88 28.99
C VAL A 16 42.80 14.85 29.00
N MET A 17 42.70 15.71 27.99
CA MET A 17 41.47 16.44 27.75
C MET A 17 40.45 15.43 27.24
N ALA A 18 39.56 15.02 28.15
CA ALA A 18 38.26 14.51 27.80
C ALA A 18 37.54 15.58 26.96
N ALA A 19 37.58 15.41 25.65
CA ALA A 19 36.64 16.08 24.76
C ALA A 19 35.27 15.45 25.03
N GLY A 20 34.57 16.01 26.02
CA GLY A 20 33.15 15.77 26.22
C GLY A 20 32.42 16.14 24.94
N ILE A 21 32.04 15.13 24.17
CA ILE A 21 31.01 15.28 23.14
C ILE A 21 29.76 15.66 23.92
N ALA A 22 29.39 16.94 23.90
CA ALA A 22 28.08 17.38 24.32
C ALA A 22 27.05 16.75 23.36
N TRP A 23 26.60 15.55 23.68
CA TRP A 23 25.43 14.93 23.06
C TRP A 23 24.25 15.80 23.44
N ALA A 24 23.79 16.65 22.53
CA ALA A 24 22.40 17.11 22.57
C ALA A 24 21.53 15.83 22.72
N PRO A 25 20.49 15.82 23.56
CA PRO A 25 19.68 14.62 23.75
C PRO A 25 19.09 14.24 22.39
N SER A 26 19.68 13.22 21.75
CA SER A 26 19.24 12.67 20.46
C SER A 26 17.80 12.23 20.64
N ARG A 27 16.90 12.64 19.77
CA ARG A 27 15.53 12.11 19.72
C ARG A 27 15.55 11.02 18.64
N PRO A 28 15.90 9.76 18.93
CA PRO A 28 16.38 8.84 17.90
C PRO A 28 15.37 8.59 16.79
N PHE A 29 14.09 8.73 17.09
CA PHE A 29 12.98 8.53 16.16
C PHE A 29 12.52 9.82 15.49
N ALA A 30 12.50 10.95 16.20
CA ALA A 30 12.25 12.25 15.56
C ALA A 30 13.39 12.64 14.61
N ASP A 31 14.63 12.33 14.98
CA ASP A 31 15.81 12.51 14.15
C ASP A 31 15.76 11.58 12.94
N ALA A 32 15.35 10.31 13.09
CA ALA A 32 15.17 9.39 11.96
C ALA A 32 14.08 9.85 10.98
N LEU A 33 13.02 10.49 11.48
CA LEU A 33 11.99 11.09 10.63
C LEU A 33 12.54 12.24 9.79
N GLN A 34 13.50 13.01 10.31
CA GLN A 34 14.04 14.20 9.63
C GLN A 34 15.32 13.92 8.84
N GLN A 35 16.08 12.89 9.22
CA GLN A 35 17.37 12.54 8.66
C GLN A 35 17.28 11.24 7.86
N VAL A 36 16.62 11.29 6.71
CA VAL A 36 16.49 10.12 5.81
C VAL A 36 17.85 9.51 5.48
N GLY A 37 18.92 10.31 5.37
CA GLY A 37 20.30 9.84 5.15
C GLY A 37 20.86 8.90 6.23
N ALA A 38 20.27 8.90 7.44
CA ALA A 38 20.63 8.05 8.56
C ALA A 38 19.77 6.76 8.65
N LEU A 39 18.88 6.52 7.68
CA LEU A 39 17.93 5.39 7.71
C LEU A 39 18.62 4.02 7.78
N ALA A 40 19.87 3.91 7.32
CA ALA A 40 20.66 2.68 7.43
C ALA A 40 21.11 2.35 8.86
N ARG A 41 21.09 3.31 9.80
CA ARG A 41 21.56 3.10 11.18
C ARG A 41 20.58 2.22 11.97
N PHE A 42 21.11 1.20 12.63
CA PHE A 42 20.36 0.41 13.60
C PHE A 42 19.93 1.28 14.77
N ARG A 43 18.67 1.16 15.17
CA ARG A 43 18.12 1.96 16.27
C ARG A 43 18.40 1.31 17.62
N PRO A 44 18.65 2.10 18.67
CA PRO A 44 18.93 1.58 20.01
C PRO A 44 17.63 1.23 20.75
N VAL A 45 16.81 0.36 20.16
CA VAL A 45 15.52 -0.07 20.72
C VAL A 45 15.60 -1.48 21.30
N VAL A 46 14.84 -1.73 22.36
CA VAL A 46 14.70 -3.05 22.97
C VAL A 46 13.41 -3.75 22.54
N LYS A 47 12.40 -2.97 22.11
CA LYS A 47 11.12 -3.51 21.66
C LYS A 47 10.47 -2.58 20.65
N VAL A 48 9.84 -3.16 19.63
CA VAL A 48 8.88 -2.52 18.75
C VAL A 48 7.56 -3.28 18.89
N GLY A 49 6.43 -2.60 18.76
CA GLY A 49 5.14 -3.27 18.73
C GLY A 49 3.98 -2.36 18.34
N SER A 50 2.76 -2.90 18.45
CA SER A 50 1.54 -2.12 18.29
C SER A 50 0.49 -2.43 19.36
N PHE A 51 -0.40 -1.46 19.57
CA PHE A 51 -1.75 -1.68 20.08
C PHE A 51 -2.71 -1.56 18.92
N SER A 52 -3.67 -2.47 18.82
CA SER A 52 -4.72 -2.40 17.80
C SER A 52 -6.02 -2.99 18.33
N SER A 53 -7.08 -2.82 17.55
CA SER A 53 -8.41 -3.33 17.84
C SER A 53 -8.68 -4.74 17.29
N TYR A 54 -7.65 -5.45 16.83
CA TYR A 54 -7.78 -6.78 16.24
C TYR A 54 -8.59 -7.77 17.10
N ASP A 55 -9.26 -8.70 16.44
CA ASP A 55 -10.03 -9.76 17.08
C ASP A 55 -9.09 -10.79 17.73
N ARG A 56 -9.05 -10.77 19.06
CA ARG A 56 -8.23 -11.68 19.87
C ARG A 56 -8.66 -13.15 19.78
N ASN A 57 -9.81 -13.44 19.17
CA ASN A 57 -10.28 -14.80 18.90
C ASN A 57 -9.93 -15.31 17.49
N GLY A 58 -9.24 -14.51 16.66
CA GLY A 58 -8.93 -14.85 15.27
C GLY A 58 -10.13 -14.78 14.32
N GLY A 59 -11.18 -14.03 14.70
CA GLY A 59 -12.27 -13.64 13.82
C GLY A 59 -11.96 -12.35 13.07
N ASN A 60 -13.02 -11.62 12.66
CA ASN A 60 -12.92 -10.37 11.90
C ASN A 60 -13.67 -9.21 12.61
N ASP A 61 -13.76 -9.26 13.95
CA ASP A 61 -14.32 -8.16 14.76
C ASP A 61 -13.22 -7.17 15.17
N ASP A 62 -12.44 -6.68 14.21
CA ASP A 62 -11.24 -5.87 14.42
C ASP A 62 -11.53 -4.41 14.82
N GLY A 63 -12.77 -4.11 15.19
CA GLY A 63 -13.23 -2.78 15.56
C GLY A 63 -14.73 -2.55 15.39
N PHE A 64 -15.47 -3.46 14.74
CA PHE A 64 -16.90 -3.30 14.47
C PHE A 64 -17.72 -3.18 15.76
N SER A 65 -17.56 -4.12 16.69
CA SER A 65 -18.29 -4.11 17.97
C SER A 65 -17.68 -3.12 18.97
N GLY A 66 -16.39 -2.84 18.86
CA GLY A 66 -15.59 -2.08 19.83
C GLY A 66 -15.14 -2.92 21.03
N LYS A 67 -15.43 -4.23 21.05
CA LYS A 67 -15.08 -5.16 22.14
C LYS A 67 -13.57 -5.20 22.42
N TYR A 68 -12.77 -5.15 21.36
CA TYR A 68 -11.32 -5.26 21.43
C TYR A 68 -10.59 -3.92 21.34
N SER A 69 -11.34 -2.83 21.20
CA SER A 69 -10.83 -1.48 20.92
C SER A 69 -10.28 -0.73 22.15
N PHE A 70 -9.94 -1.42 23.23
CA PHE A 70 -9.30 -0.86 24.43
C PHE A 70 -8.64 -1.95 25.28
N LEU A 71 -7.70 -1.56 26.14
CA LEU A 71 -7.03 -2.42 27.12
C LEU A 71 -7.89 -2.62 28.38
N ARG A 72 -8.46 -1.53 28.88
CA ARG A 72 -9.38 -1.50 30.04
C ARG A 72 -10.21 -0.22 30.06
N LYS A 73 -11.22 -0.17 30.93
CA LYS A 73 -11.95 1.05 31.28
C LYS A 73 -11.39 1.68 32.55
N GLU A 74 -11.32 3.01 32.57
CA GLU A 74 -11.04 3.82 33.76
C GLU A 74 -12.12 4.90 33.90
N GLY A 75 -13.13 4.62 34.72
CA GLY A 75 -14.35 5.44 34.76
C GLY A 75 -15.10 5.38 33.42
N ASP A 76 -15.30 6.54 32.80
CA ASP A 76 -15.89 6.69 31.47
C ASP A 76 -14.85 6.63 30.32
N GLY A 77 -13.56 6.53 30.64
CA GLY A 77 -12.47 6.50 29.67
C GLY A 77 -12.10 5.09 29.22
N LEU A 78 -11.72 4.96 27.94
CA LEU A 78 -11.15 3.75 27.36
C LEU A 78 -9.63 3.91 27.28
N VAL A 79 -8.86 3.12 28.03
CA VAL A 79 -7.38 3.10 27.92
C VAL A 79 -7.01 2.28 26.68
N ILE A 80 -6.37 2.90 25.70
CA ILE A 80 -6.09 2.26 24.38
C ILE A 80 -4.61 1.98 24.15
N ALA A 81 -3.72 2.62 24.91
CA ALA A 81 -2.30 2.30 24.94
C ALA A 81 -1.74 2.64 26.32
N GLU A 82 -0.86 1.79 26.85
CA GLU A 82 -0.11 2.07 28.07
C GLU A 82 1.25 1.37 28.01
N LEU A 83 2.32 2.13 28.23
CA LEU A 83 3.70 1.67 28.15
C LEU A 83 4.52 2.25 29.30
N HIS A 84 5.51 1.48 29.75
CA HIS A 84 6.49 1.87 30.76
C HIS A 84 7.92 1.75 30.22
N GLY A 85 8.81 2.60 30.72
CA GLY A 85 10.17 2.80 30.21
C GLY A 85 10.27 3.98 29.24
N PRO A 86 11.49 4.35 28.82
CA PRO A 86 11.69 5.35 27.77
C PRO A 86 11.26 4.78 26.40
N GLY A 87 10.60 5.60 25.59
CA GLY A 87 10.12 5.16 24.28
C GLY A 87 9.41 6.25 23.48
N VAL A 88 8.67 5.82 22.46
CA VAL A 88 7.99 6.69 21.51
C VAL A 88 6.77 6.00 20.89
N LEU A 89 5.67 6.74 20.72
CA LEU A 89 4.62 6.35 19.76
C LEU A 89 5.00 6.88 18.39
N THR A 90 5.00 6.01 17.38
CA THR A 90 5.57 6.30 16.05
C THR A 90 4.53 6.45 14.95
N ARG A 91 3.37 5.82 15.13
CA ARG A 91 2.23 5.93 14.22
C ARG A 91 0.93 5.76 14.98
N ILE A 92 -0.06 6.57 14.66
CA ILE A 92 -1.46 6.40 15.06
C ILE A 92 -2.29 6.35 13.77
N TRP A 93 -3.16 5.35 13.64
CA TRP A 93 -4.07 5.22 12.50
C TRP A 93 -5.48 4.82 12.95
N THR A 94 -6.49 5.30 12.20
CA THR A 94 -7.89 4.87 12.28
C THR A 94 -8.63 5.22 10.98
N PRO A 95 -9.66 4.47 10.56
CA PRO A 95 -10.57 4.87 9.48
C PRO A 95 -11.84 5.55 10.03
N THR A 96 -11.97 5.66 11.36
CA THR A 96 -13.19 6.06 12.08
C THR A 96 -12.88 7.04 13.23
N PRO A 97 -12.17 8.17 12.99
CA PRO A 97 -11.95 9.16 14.03
C PRO A 97 -13.26 9.83 14.44
N THR A 98 -13.37 10.22 15.71
CA THR A 98 -14.53 10.95 16.26
C THR A 98 -14.12 12.33 16.77
N THR A 99 -15.10 13.13 17.20
CA THR A 99 -14.85 14.42 17.88
C THR A 99 -14.67 14.26 19.39
N ASP A 100 -14.71 13.03 19.92
CA ASP A 100 -14.47 12.77 21.34
C ASP A 100 -13.00 13.02 21.71
N PRO A 101 -12.70 13.45 22.95
CA PRO A 101 -11.33 13.73 23.35
C PRO A 101 -10.44 12.48 23.38
N LEU A 102 -9.22 12.62 22.88
CA LEU A 102 -8.11 11.71 23.10
C LEU A 102 -7.08 12.39 24.02
N GLU A 103 -6.71 11.70 25.09
CA GLU A 103 -5.88 12.20 26.18
C GLU A 103 -4.56 11.42 26.25
N PHE A 104 -3.44 12.14 26.37
CA PHE A 104 -2.12 11.56 26.53
C PHE A 104 -1.52 12.01 27.87
N TYR A 105 -1.18 11.04 28.70
CA TYR A 105 -0.55 11.22 30.00
C TYR A 105 0.90 10.75 29.89
N PHE A 106 1.86 11.62 30.17
CA PHE A 106 3.28 11.28 30.08
C PHE A 106 3.87 11.10 31.47
N ASP A 107 4.79 10.16 31.62
CA ASP A 107 5.65 10.00 32.81
C ASP A 107 4.91 9.89 34.15
N GLY A 108 3.69 9.37 34.15
CA GLY A 108 2.87 9.20 35.36
C GLY A 108 2.12 10.44 35.80
N GLU A 109 1.97 11.45 34.92
CA GLU A 109 1.15 12.62 35.17
C GLU A 109 -0.30 12.26 35.54
N THR A 110 -0.87 13.01 36.49
CA THR A 110 -2.27 12.86 36.92
C THR A 110 -3.28 13.59 36.03
N SER A 111 -2.80 14.52 35.20
CA SER A 111 -3.59 15.29 34.24
C SER A 111 -3.02 15.10 32.84
N PRO A 112 -3.84 15.04 31.78
CA PRO A 112 -3.32 14.81 30.44
C PRO A 112 -2.54 16.03 29.96
N ARG A 113 -1.32 15.80 29.46
CA ARG A 113 -0.48 16.86 28.89
C ARG A 113 -0.97 17.29 27.52
N LEU A 114 -1.55 16.35 26.77
CA LEU A 114 -2.18 16.60 25.48
C LEU A 114 -3.60 16.06 25.53
N ARG A 115 -4.57 16.90 25.18
CA ARG A 115 -6.00 16.57 25.10
C ARG A 115 -6.61 17.31 23.93
N LEU A 116 -7.13 16.58 22.96
CA LEU A 116 -7.74 17.12 21.74
C LEU A 116 -8.78 16.14 21.19
N PRO A 117 -9.77 16.58 20.40
CA PRO A 117 -10.64 15.67 19.66
C PRO A 117 -9.82 14.66 18.84
N PHE A 118 -10.24 13.39 18.79
CA PHE A 118 -9.50 12.36 18.09
C PHE A 118 -9.27 12.72 16.61
N LEU A 119 -10.28 13.30 15.95
CA LEU A 119 -10.20 13.80 14.58
C LEU A 119 -9.15 14.91 14.38
N GLU A 120 -8.88 15.74 15.39
CA GLU A 120 -7.92 16.85 15.27
C GLU A 120 -6.46 16.40 15.18
N LEU A 121 -6.14 15.16 15.58
CA LEU A 121 -4.83 14.55 15.29
C LEU A 121 -4.52 14.47 13.80
N PHE A 122 -5.53 14.56 12.94
CA PHE A 122 -5.40 14.35 11.50
C PHE A 122 -5.87 15.55 10.68
N GLY A 123 -6.41 16.58 11.34
CA GLY A 123 -7.10 17.70 10.71
C GLY A 123 -6.20 18.87 10.31
N GLY A 124 -4.94 18.90 10.73
CA GLY A 124 -4.02 20.01 10.44
C GLY A 124 -4.28 21.29 11.24
N GLN A 125 -5.29 21.29 12.13
CA GLN A 125 -5.64 22.46 12.96
C GLN A 125 -4.73 22.62 14.18
N CYS A 126 -4.19 21.51 14.69
CA CYS A 126 -3.16 21.54 15.72
C CYS A 126 -1.78 21.74 15.04
N PRO A 127 -0.99 22.78 15.38
CA PRO A 127 0.29 23.06 14.72
C PRO A 127 1.33 21.94 14.80
N THR A 128 1.20 21.02 15.76
CA THR A 128 2.04 19.82 15.85
C THR A 128 1.62 18.74 14.83
N PHE A 129 0.32 18.59 14.59
CA PHE A 129 -0.26 17.49 13.80
C PHE A 129 -0.69 17.98 12.43
N VAL A 130 0.30 18.28 11.60
CA VAL A 130 0.10 18.87 10.26
C VAL A 130 0.52 17.92 9.14
N ALA A 131 -0.07 18.13 7.97
CA ALA A 131 0.36 17.45 6.75
C ALA A 131 1.84 17.76 6.44
N PRO A 132 2.56 16.83 5.82
CA PRO A 132 2.16 15.49 5.40
C PRO A 132 2.33 14.40 6.47
N LEU A 133 2.84 14.73 7.67
CA LEU A 133 3.07 13.75 8.72
C LEU A 133 1.78 13.29 9.41
N SER A 134 0.78 14.16 9.47
CA SER A 134 -0.57 13.82 9.88
C SER A 134 -1.56 14.18 8.79
N GLY A 135 -2.51 13.31 8.50
CA GLY A 135 -3.46 13.55 7.43
C GLY A 135 -4.49 12.45 7.26
N ARG A 136 -5.19 12.52 6.13
CA ARG A 136 -6.24 11.59 5.74
C ARG A 136 -6.25 11.40 4.22
N GLY A 137 -6.68 10.23 3.79
CA GLY A 137 -6.76 9.86 2.38
C GLY A 137 -6.84 8.33 2.24
N GLY A 138 -7.25 7.83 1.07
CA GLY A 138 -7.44 6.37 0.91
C GLY A 138 -8.51 5.79 1.85
N GLY A 139 -9.34 6.65 2.43
CA GLY A 139 -10.32 6.33 3.46
C GLY A 139 -9.83 6.19 4.91
N GLY A 140 -8.51 6.23 5.14
CA GLY A 140 -7.91 6.22 6.46
C GLY A 140 -7.42 7.58 6.95
N TYR A 141 -7.06 7.63 8.23
CA TYR A 141 -6.47 8.76 8.93
C TYR A 141 -5.20 8.29 9.61
N TYR A 142 -4.10 9.03 9.44
CA TYR A 142 -2.78 8.62 9.93
C TYR A 142 -2.03 9.80 10.54
N CYS A 143 -1.21 9.50 11.54
CA CYS A 143 -0.30 10.43 12.19
C CYS A 143 1.03 9.74 12.45
N TYR A 144 2.10 10.24 11.84
CA TYR A 144 3.49 9.80 12.00
C TYR A 144 4.30 10.71 12.94
N VAL A 145 3.64 11.65 13.63
CA VAL A 145 4.30 12.55 14.58
C VAL A 145 4.81 11.72 15.77
N PRO A 146 6.12 11.73 16.05
CA PRO A 146 6.67 10.92 17.12
C PRO A 146 6.39 11.54 18.47
N LEU A 147 5.66 10.82 19.32
CA LEU A 147 5.36 11.22 20.69
C LEU A 147 6.27 10.46 21.66
N GLU A 148 7.48 11.01 21.88
CA GLU A 148 8.45 10.44 22.82
C GLU A 148 7.97 10.56 24.27
N PHE A 149 8.38 9.62 25.12
CA PHE A 149 8.13 9.60 26.56
C PHE A 149 9.37 9.07 27.31
N ALA A 150 9.69 9.64 28.47
CA ALA A 150 10.90 9.34 29.21
C ALA A 150 10.74 8.18 30.20
N LYS A 151 9.55 8.03 30.78
CA LYS A 151 9.24 7.02 31.81
C LYS A 151 8.02 6.19 31.47
N SER A 152 6.98 6.78 30.90
CA SER A 152 5.75 6.08 30.54
C SER A 152 4.85 6.92 29.64
N ILE A 153 3.91 6.29 28.96
CA ILE A 153 2.79 6.96 28.31
C ILE A 153 1.51 6.16 28.54
N LYS A 154 0.40 6.87 28.77
CA LYS A 154 -0.96 6.31 28.75
C LYS A 154 -1.83 7.14 27.83
N VAL A 155 -2.54 6.47 26.94
CA VAL A 155 -3.47 7.10 25.98
C VAL A 155 -4.90 6.66 26.33
N VAL A 156 -5.77 7.64 26.55
CA VAL A 156 -7.17 7.42 26.97
C VAL A 156 -8.11 8.10 25.98
N PHE A 157 -9.06 7.35 25.44
CA PHE A 157 -10.15 7.86 24.61
C PHE A 157 -11.39 8.11 25.48
N ARG A 158 -11.97 9.31 25.36
CA ARG A 158 -13.14 9.79 26.14
C ARG A 158 -14.42 9.79 25.33
N GLY A 159 -14.72 8.65 24.70
CA GLY A 159 -15.96 8.43 23.97
C GLY A 159 -16.62 7.11 24.38
N PRO A 160 -17.93 6.94 24.11
CA PRO A 160 -18.69 5.77 24.54
C PRO A 160 -18.25 4.47 23.87
N LYS A 161 -17.67 4.57 22.67
CA LYS A 161 -17.18 3.45 21.87
C LYS A 161 -16.05 3.91 20.95
N LEU A 162 -14.95 3.19 20.96
CA LEU A 162 -13.91 3.28 19.93
C LEU A 162 -14.07 2.11 18.97
N GLN A 163 -13.87 2.35 17.68
CA GLN A 163 -13.82 1.31 16.65
C GLN A 163 -12.37 0.99 16.30
N PHE A 164 -12.05 0.87 15.01
CA PHE A 164 -10.75 0.48 14.49
C PHE A 164 -9.67 1.47 14.91
N TYR A 165 -8.54 0.97 15.43
CA TYR A 165 -7.35 1.78 15.66
C TYR A 165 -6.08 0.94 15.60
N GLN A 166 -4.97 1.60 15.27
CA GLN A 166 -3.63 1.04 15.40
C GLN A 166 -2.68 2.12 15.97
N ILE A 167 -1.90 1.79 16.99
CA ILE A 167 -0.86 2.64 17.57
C ILE A 167 0.45 1.85 17.59
N ASN A 168 1.42 2.22 16.74
CA ASN A 168 2.75 1.64 16.74
C ASN A 168 3.65 2.37 17.76
N TYR A 169 4.57 1.63 18.38
CA TYR A 169 5.50 2.16 19.36
C TYR A 169 6.87 1.50 19.29
N ALA A 170 7.87 2.15 19.89
CA ALA A 170 9.16 1.55 20.22
C ALA A 170 9.59 1.92 21.65
N LEU A 171 10.18 0.96 22.36
CA LEU A 171 10.83 1.16 23.65
C LEU A 171 12.34 1.18 23.47
N TYR A 172 12.99 2.15 24.10
CA TYR A 172 14.42 2.39 23.96
C TYR A 172 15.23 1.54 24.95
N ALA A 173 16.51 1.31 24.64
CA ALA A 173 17.43 0.78 25.64
C ALA A 173 17.55 1.75 26.84
N PRO A 174 17.75 1.26 28.07
CA PRO A 174 17.68 2.10 29.29
C PRO A 174 18.63 3.31 29.32
N ASN A 175 19.73 3.25 28.56
CA ASN A 175 20.75 4.30 28.48
C ASN A 175 20.51 5.31 27.35
N VAL A 176 19.45 5.14 26.56
CA VAL A 176 19.09 6.08 25.50
C VAL A 176 18.35 7.27 26.13
N PRO A 177 18.86 8.49 25.97
CA PRO A 177 18.14 9.67 26.43
C PRO A 177 16.79 9.76 25.73
N ALA A 178 15.72 9.88 26.51
CA ALA A 178 14.37 10.16 26.03
C ALA A 178 13.83 11.40 26.72
N ARG A 179 13.16 12.26 25.96
CA ARG A 179 12.49 13.44 26.52
C ARG A 179 11.05 13.45 26.06
N SER A 180 10.15 13.41 27.03
CA SER A 180 8.73 13.40 26.76
C SER A 180 8.28 14.60 25.93
N TYR A 181 7.37 14.33 24.99
CA TYR A 181 6.75 15.32 24.13
C TYR A 181 6.22 16.52 24.93
N ARG A 182 6.38 17.72 24.37
CA ARG A 182 5.86 18.97 24.92
C ARG A 182 4.97 19.63 23.87
N PRO A 183 3.78 20.14 24.25
CA PRO A 183 2.97 20.97 23.35
C PRO A 183 3.81 22.07 22.72
N GLY A 184 3.70 22.21 21.39
CA GLY A 184 4.51 23.14 20.59
C GLY A 184 5.81 22.55 20.02
N ASP A 185 6.20 21.31 20.37
CA ASP A 185 7.20 20.58 19.59
C ASP A 185 6.72 20.49 18.13
N SER A 186 7.62 20.82 17.20
CA SER A 186 7.37 20.84 15.76
C SER A 186 8.22 19.80 15.05
N PHE A 187 7.65 19.17 14.03
CA PHE A 187 8.27 18.13 13.23
C PHE A 187 8.13 18.50 11.76
N PRO A 188 9.16 19.12 11.13
CA PRO A 188 9.11 19.39 9.71
C PRO A 188 8.93 18.09 8.90
N ALA A 189 8.27 18.22 7.76
CA ALA A 189 8.13 17.12 6.81
C ALA A 189 9.52 16.61 6.37
N PRO A 190 9.74 15.28 6.28
CA PRO A 190 10.96 14.76 5.69
C PRO A 190 11.09 15.24 4.24
N THR A 191 12.30 15.65 3.89
CA THR A 191 12.68 15.90 2.50
C THR A 191 13.87 15.03 2.15
N VAL A 192 13.96 14.65 0.88
CA VAL A 192 15.12 13.95 0.35
C VAL A 192 15.77 14.82 -0.71
N THR A 193 16.92 15.40 -0.34
CA THR A 193 17.82 16.07 -1.27
C THR A 193 19.16 15.35 -1.20
N PRO A 194 19.38 14.31 -2.03
CA PRO A 194 20.64 13.60 -2.08
C PRO A 194 21.79 14.57 -2.41
N THR A 195 22.77 14.69 -1.51
CA THR A 195 23.96 15.52 -1.74
C THR A 195 25.15 14.62 -2.00
N GLY A 196 25.82 14.76 -3.14
CA GLY A 196 26.93 13.90 -3.50
C GLY A 196 27.38 14.11 -4.93
N LYS A 197 28.33 13.29 -5.38
CA LYS A 197 28.74 13.24 -6.78
C LYS A 197 27.64 12.54 -7.58
N THR A 198 27.05 13.25 -8.52
CA THR A 198 26.09 12.70 -9.49
C THR A 198 26.84 12.10 -10.67
N ILE A 199 26.54 10.84 -10.98
CA ILE A 199 27.07 10.11 -12.14
C ILE A 199 25.89 9.78 -13.03
N ARG A 200 25.93 10.31 -14.26
CA ARG A 200 24.90 10.06 -15.28
C ARG A 200 25.50 9.25 -16.42
N SER A 201 24.79 8.24 -16.87
CA SER A 201 25.25 7.36 -17.95
C SER A 201 24.07 6.83 -18.75
N GLN A 202 24.30 6.54 -20.03
CA GLN A 202 23.33 5.90 -20.91
C GLN A 202 23.77 4.48 -21.18
N HIS A 203 22.81 3.57 -21.26
CA HIS A 203 22.99 2.13 -21.32
C HIS A 203 22.07 1.55 -22.38
N VAL A 204 22.54 0.53 -23.09
CA VAL A 204 21.73 -0.27 -24.00
C VAL A 204 21.52 -1.64 -23.36
N LEU A 205 20.30 -1.94 -22.98
CA LEU A 205 19.89 -3.24 -22.43
C LEU A 205 19.58 -4.18 -23.59
N SER A 206 20.59 -4.92 -24.03
CA SER A 206 20.39 -6.02 -24.95
C SER A 206 19.77 -7.23 -24.25
N PRO A 207 18.95 -8.04 -24.94
CA PRO A 207 18.33 -9.20 -24.34
C PRO A 207 19.34 -10.18 -23.73
N ASP A 208 18.97 -10.67 -22.55
CA ASP A 208 19.61 -11.70 -21.74
C ASP A 208 21.06 -11.41 -21.34
N LYS A 209 21.50 -10.15 -21.49
CA LYS A 209 22.83 -9.69 -21.09
C LYS A 209 22.73 -8.73 -19.91
N PRO A 210 23.49 -8.94 -18.82
CA PRO A 210 23.59 -7.96 -17.76
C PRO A 210 24.33 -6.71 -18.26
N VAL A 211 23.87 -5.55 -17.84
CA VAL A 211 24.52 -4.26 -18.04
C VAL A 211 24.80 -3.63 -16.68
N THR A 212 26.06 -3.33 -16.42
CA THR A 212 26.48 -2.61 -15.22
C THR A 212 26.13 -1.13 -15.34
N VAL A 213 25.19 -0.66 -14.54
CA VAL A 213 24.78 0.76 -14.54
C VAL A 213 25.60 1.62 -13.58
N PHE A 214 26.23 0.99 -12.57
CA PHE A 214 27.15 1.62 -11.64
C PHE A 214 28.08 0.57 -11.03
N GLU A 215 29.36 0.90 -10.90
CA GLU A 215 30.34 0.04 -10.22
C GLU A 215 31.44 0.87 -9.56
N THR A 216 31.92 0.38 -8.43
CA THR A 216 33.08 0.93 -7.74
C THR A 216 33.72 -0.08 -6.79
N ASP A 217 35.04 0.03 -6.65
CA ASP A 217 35.88 -0.68 -5.69
C ASP A 217 36.36 0.20 -4.51
N GLN A 218 35.79 1.41 -4.39
CA GLN A 218 36.10 2.35 -3.31
C GLN A 218 34.96 2.38 -2.30
N PRO A 219 35.22 2.48 -0.99
CA PRO A 219 34.18 2.60 0.03
C PRO A 219 33.26 3.80 -0.20
N GLY A 220 32.01 3.72 0.25
CA GLY A 220 31.08 4.84 0.08
C GLY A 220 29.63 4.52 0.40
N ARG A 221 28.74 5.35 -0.12
CA ARG A 221 27.29 5.14 -0.07
C ARG A 221 26.60 5.73 -1.28
N ILE A 222 25.58 5.03 -1.76
CA ILE A 222 24.63 5.54 -2.75
C ILE A 222 23.46 6.17 -2.00
N LEU A 223 23.03 7.36 -2.40
CA LEU A 223 21.92 8.09 -1.78
C LEU A 223 20.71 8.22 -2.69
N SER A 224 20.90 8.02 -4.00
CA SER A 224 19.83 8.04 -4.98
C SER A 224 20.23 7.22 -6.20
N LEU A 225 19.29 6.44 -6.70
CA LEU A 225 19.31 5.76 -7.99
C LEU A 225 18.08 6.23 -8.76
N LYS A 226 18.28 6.81 -9.94
CA LYS A 226 17.22 7.04 -10.91
C LYS A 226 17.52 6.29 -12.20
N LEU A 227 16.48 5.69 -12.77
CA LEU A 227 16.53 4.97 -14.03
C LEU A 227 15.36 5.44 -14.90
N GLY A 228 15.62 5.70 -16.18
CA GLY A 228 14.59 6.18 -17.10
C GLY A 228 14.87 5.73 -18.54
N PRO A 229 13.83 5.64 -19.39
CA PRO A 229 12.44 5.94 -19.08
C PRO A 229 11.78 4.83 -18.22
N ALA A 230 10.85 5.21 -17.34
CA ALA A 230 10.23 4.31 -16.37
C ALA A 230 9.47 3.14 -17.03
N GLU A 231 8.78 3.41 -18.14
CA GLU A 231 8.03 2.42 -18.92
C GLU A 231 8.91 1.34 -19.56
N ALA A 232 10.22 1.58 -19.69
CA ALA A 232 11.16 0.58 -20.16
C ALA A 232 11.55 -0.44 -19.07
N LEU A 233 11.41 -0.05 -17.80
CA LEU A 233 11.70 -0.86 -16.61
C LEU A 233 10.44 -1.59 -16.10
N ALA A 234 9.29 -0.93 -16.23
CA ALA A 234 7.99 -1.47 -15.90
C ALA A 234 7.45 -2.35 -17.05
N GLY A 235 6.43 -3.15 -16.75
CA GLY A 235 5.74 -4.00 -17.70
C GLY A 235 5.14 -5.24 -17.05
N PRO A 236 3.99 -5.75 -17.54
CA PRO A 236 3.28 -6.86 -16.92
C PRO A 236 4.11 -8.15 -16.89
N ASP A 237 5.06 -8.31 -17.81
CA ASP A 237 5.94 -9.49 -17.87
C ASP A 237 7.12 -9.42 -16.90
N ARG A 238 7.38 -8.28 -16.24
CA ARG A 238 8.47 -8.10 -15.26
C ARG A 238 9.84 -8.57 -15.80
N ARG A 239 10.17 -8.15 -17.03
CA ARG A 239 11.36 -8.62 -17.79
C ARG A 239 12.65 -7.90 -17.48
N VAL A 240 12.61 -6.71 -16.87
CA VAL A 240 13.84 -6.03 -16.46
C VAL A 240 14.09 -6.33 -14.99
N VAL A 241 15.23 -6.93 -14.68
CA VAL A 241 15.64 -7.28 -13.31
C VAL A 241 16.75 -6.34 -12.86
N LEU A 242 16.59 -5.77 -11.67
CA LEU A 242 17.57 -4.95 -10.97
C LEU A 242 18.36 -5.83 -10.01
N ARG A 243 19.68 -5.79 -10.12
CA ARG A 243 20.61 -6.46 -9.21
C ARG A 243 21.51 -5.46 -8.51
N MET A 244 21.70 -5.61 -7.20
CA MET A 244 22.68 -4.83 -6.43
C MET A 244 23.56 -5.74 -5.59
N PHE A 245 24.87 -5.50 -5.62
CA PHE A 245 25.88 -6.25 -4.90
C PHE A 245 26.71 -5.31 -4.02
N TRP A 246 26.90 -5.70 -2.77
CA TRP A 246 27.72 -4.97 -1.81
C TRP A 246 28.96 -5.77 -1.45
N ASP A 247 30.09 -5.08 -1.35
CA ASP A 247 31.35 -5.55 -0.77
C ASP A 247 31.84 -6.88 -1.34
N GLY A 248 31.67 -7.08 -2.65
CA GLY A 248 32.11 -8.29 -3.36
C GLY A 248 31.33 -9.56 -3.00
N SER A 249 30.14 -9.43 -2.40
CA SER A 249 29.24 -10.58 -2.19
C SER A 249 28.90 -11.26 -3.51
N ALA A 250 29.02 -12.59 -3.55
CA ALA A 250 28.59 -13.38 -4.71
C ALA A 250 27.07 -13.41 -4.88
N ARG A 251 26.32 -13.26 -3.78
CA ARG A 251 24.85 -13.21 -3.79
C ARG A 251 24.38 -11.75 -3.81
N PRO A 252 23.51 -11.35 -4.76
CA PRO A 252 22.98 -9.99 -4.80
C PRO A 252 22.12 -9.70 -3.57
N ALA A 253 22.30 -8.52 -2.97
CA ALA A 253 21.48 -8.01 -1.87
C ALA A 253 20.08 -7.57 -2.33
N VAL A 254 19.97 -7.25 -3.61
CA VAL A 254 18.74 -6.91 -4.31
C VAL A 254 18.74 -7.70 -5.59
N GLU A 255 17.73 -8.53 -5.80
CA GLU A 255 17.43 -9.18 -7.09
C GLU A 255 15.91 -9.18 -7.27
N VAL A 256 15.41 -8.21 -8.04
CA VAL A 256 13.98 -7.87 -8.09
C VAL A 256 13.60 -7.38 -9.48
N PRO A 257 12.35 -7.60 -9.95
CA PRO A 257 11.85 -6.87 -11.10
C PRO A 257 11.96 -5.35 -10.88
N ALA A 258 12.59 -4.64 -11.82
CA ALA A 258 12.91 -3.23 -11.68
C ALA A 258 11.64 -2.38 -11.49
N GLY A 259 10.60 -2.60 -12.28
CA GLY A 259 9.31 -1.93 -12.10
C GLY A 259 8.74 -2.11 -10.69
N ASP A 260 8.66 -3.34 -10.18
CA ASP A 260 8.14 -3.63 -8.85
C ASP A 260 8.98 -2.98 -7.74
N PHE A 261 10.32 -2.94 -7.88
CA PHE A 261 11.20 -2.25 -6.94
C PHE A 261 10.90 -0.75 -6.81
N PHE A 262 10.46 -0.11 -7.89
CA PHE A 262 10.07 1.30 -7.89
C PHE A 262 8.57 1.52 -7.63
N GLY A 263 7.84 0.48 -7.21
CA GLY A 263 6.42 0.58 -6.87
C GLY A 263 5.50 0.66 -8.09
N ALA A 264 5.81 -0.08 -9.16
CA ALA A 264 4.84 -0.36 -10.21
C ALA A 264 3.71 -1.28 -9.68
N SER A 265 2.53 -1.14 -10.26
CA SER A 265 1.36 -1.98 -10.00
C SER A 265 0.93 -2.67 -11.29
N PHE A 266 0.93 -4.00 -11.28
CA PHE A 266 0.52 -4.84 -12.41
C PHE A 266 1.22 -4.51 -13.75
N GLY A 267 2.44 -3.98 -13.67
CA GLY A 267 3.25 -3.61 -14.83
C GLY A 267 3.24 -2.12 -15.17
N ASP A 268 2.42 -1.30 -14.51
CA ASP A 268 2.35 0.14 -14.76
C ASP A 268 3.00 0.93 -13.61
N PRO A 269 3.75 2.02 -13.87
CA PRO A 269 4.20 2.93 -12.81
C PRO A 269 3.02 3.42 -11.95
N ALA A 270 3.15 3.36 -10.62
CA ALA A 270 2.06 3.67 -9.69
C ALA A 270 2.47 4.54 -8.50
N ALA A 271 3.52 4.17 -7.76
CA ALA A 271 3.94 4.93 -6.58
C ALA A 271 4.66 6.25 -6.93
N CYS A 272 4.47 7.28 -6.11
CA CYS A 272 5.25 8.54 -6.13
C CYS A 272 5.54 9.04 -4.70
N SER A 273 6.27 8.23 -3.93
CA SER A 273 6.48 8.43 -2.48
C SER A 273 7.78 9.20 -2.15
N LEU A 274 8.10 9.36 -0.87
CA LEU A 274 9.36 9.99 -0.44
C LEU A 274 10.62 9.23 -0.91
N LEU A 275 10.64 7.91 -0.74
CA LEU A 275 11.85 7.10 -0.94
C LEU A 275 11.86 6.36 -2.27
N LEU A 276 10.70 6.11 -2.88
CA LEU A 276 10.64 5.43 -4.16
C LEU A 276 9.42 5.85 -4.99
N GLY A 277 9.50 5.66 -6.30
CA GLY A 277 8.35 5.88 -7.16
C GLY A 277 8.75 6.19 -8.58
N THR A 278 7.81 6.74 -9.34
CA THR A 278 8.03 7.27 -10.67
C THR A 278 7.56 8.72 -10.74
N LYS A 279 8.43 9.60 -11.27
CA LYS A 279 8.15 11.02 -11.45
C LYS A 279 8.86 11.52 -12.70
N GLU A 280 8.14 12.26 -13.57
CA GLU A 280 8.72 12.90 -14.76
C GLU A 280 9.48 11.91 -15.67
N GLY A 281 8.94 10.68 -15.83
CA GLY A 281 9.55 9.63 -16.64
C GLY A 281 10.73 8.89 -15.98
N TRP A 282 11.12 9.26 -14.76
CA TRP A 282 12.17 8.58 -13.99
C TRP A 282 11.57 7.71 -12.91
N SER A 283 11.98 6.45 -12.87
CA SER A 283 11.85 5.63 -11.66
C SER A 283 13.00 5.97 -10.71
N TYR A 284 12.70 6.23 -9.43
CA TYR A 284 13.69 6.65 -8.45
C TYR A 284 13.62 5.83 -7.17
N ALA A 285 14.78 5.67 -6.53
CA ALA A 285 14.92 5.16 -5.18
C ALA A 285 15.96 5.98 -4.42
N ASN A 286 15.58 6.50 -3.24
CA ASN A 286 16.37 7.39 -2.40
C ASN A 286 16.72 6.77 -1.04
N PHE A 287 16.77 5.43 -0.97
CA PHE A 287 17.30 4.73 0.19
C PHE A 287 18.81 4.95 0.29
N PRO A 288 19.37 5.28 1.48
CA PRO A 288 20.81 5.27 1.67
C PRO A 288 21.37 3.84 1.61
N MET A 289 22.29 3.55 0.70
CA MET A 289 22.89 2.23 0.52
C MET A 289 24.40 2.32 0.82
N PRO A 290 24.82 2.23 2.09
CA PRO A 290 26.23 2.28 2.47
C PRO A 290 26.94 0.95 2.26
N PHE A 291 28.24 1.00 1.97
CA PHE A 291 29.11 -0.16 1.73
C PHE A 291 30.56 0.14 2.13
N ASP A 292 31.32 -0.90 2.48
CA ASP A 292 32.67 -0.78 3.06
C ASP A 292 33.81 -0.89 2.06
N ARG A 293 33.58 -1.55 0.92
CA ARG A 293 34.61 -1.91 -0.07
C ARG A 293 34.13 -1.62 -1.48
N SER A 294 32.97 -2.15 -1.88
CA SER A 294 32.54 -2.07 -3.27
C SER A 294 31.02 -2.08 -3.43
N ALA A 295 30.57 -1.54 -4.55
CA ALA A 295 29.17 -1.56 -4.95
C ALA A 295 29.08 -1.82 -6.44
N ARG A 296 28.15 -2.68 -6.85
CA ARG A 296 27.82 -2.94 -8.25
C ARG A 296 26.31 -3.00 -8.43
N ILE A 297 25.78 -2.22 -9.37
CA ILE A 297 24.37 -2.23 -9.76
C ILE A 297 24.29 -2.68 -11.22
N GLU A 298 23.47 -3.67 -11.49
CA GLU A 298 23.24 -4.23 -12.82
C GLU A 298 21.76 -4.21 -13.18
N LEU A 299 21.47 -4.08 -14.47
CA LEU A 299 20.17 -4.39 -15.06
C LEU A 299 20.30 -5.59 -16.00
N VAL A 300 19.33 -6.48 -15.95
CA VAL A 300 19.23 -7.63 -16.87
C VAL A 300 17.89 -7.56 -17.59
N SER A 301 17.92 -7.63 -18.93
CA SER A 301 16.72 -7.63 -19.75
C SER A 301 16.39 -9.06 -20.18
N GLU A 302 15.44 -9.72 -19.53
CA GLU A 302 14.98 -11.08 -19.85
C GLU A 302 13.91 -11.05 -20.95
N ARG A 303 14.23 -10.41 -22.08
CA ARG A 303 13.34 -10.29 -23.24
C ARG A 303 13.49 -11.45 -24.24
N GLY A 304 14.45 -12.35 -24.02
CA GLY A 304 14.74 -13.47 -24.91
C GLY A 304 15.55 -13.06 -26.14
N SER A 305 16.30 -14.01 -26.70
CA SER A 305 17.07 -13.81 -27.93
C SER A 305 16.14 -13.45 -29.10
N GLY A 306 16.09 -12.17 -29.47
CA GLY A 306 15.18 -11.61 -30.47
C GLY A 306 14.32 -10.45 -29.96
N GLY A 307 14.31 -10.19 -28.65
CA GLY A 307 13.71 -8.98 -28.08
C GLY A 307 14.44 -7.69 -28.52
N PRO A 308 13.77 -6.52 -28.46
CA PRO A 308 14.40 -5.27 -28.84
C PRO A 308 15.45 -4.82 -27.79
N ASP A 309 16.49 -4.15 -28.27
CA ASP A 309 17.36 -3.34 -27.41
C ASP A 309 16.55 -2.22 -26.76
N VAL A 310 16.84 -1.93 -25.50
CA VAL A 310 16.17 -0.88 -24.73
C VAL A 310 17.19 0.10 -24.18
N THR A 311 17.06 1.37 -24.55
CA THR A 311 17.94 2.41 -24.03
C THR A 311 17.45 2.89 -22.66
N ILE A 312 18.31 2.82 -21.65
CA ILE A 312 18.08 3.35 -20.31
C ILE A 312 19.13 4.40 -19.98
N THR A 313 18.74 5.47 -19.32
CA THR A 313 19.64 6.41 -18.66
C THR A 313 19.62 6.16 -17.16
N SER A 314 20.79 6.16 -16.53
CA SER A 314 20.95 6.09 -15.07
C SER A 314 21.47 7.42 -14.52
N GLU A 315 20.99 7.78 -13.33
CA GLU A 315 21.57 8.82 -12.47
C GLU A 315 21.81 8.22 -11.09
N VAL A 316 23.08 8.21 -10.65
CA VAL A 316 23.46 7.71 -9.32
C VAL A 316 24.11 8.85 -8.54
N VAL A 317 23.58 9.13 -7.35
CA VAL A 317 24.18 10.09 -6.41
C VAL A 317 24.95 9.32 -5.36
N ARG A 318 26.27 9.55 -5.29
CA ARG A 318 27.19 8.85 -4.38
C ARG A 318 27.92 9.83 -3.46
N GLN A 319 28.19 9.41 -2.23
CA GLN A 319 29.17 10.03 -1.33
C GLN A 319 30.32 9.08 -1.02
N ASP A 320 31.53 9.63 -0.85
CA ASP A 320 32.72 8.90 -0.41
C ASP A 320 32.78 8.81 1.12
N ARG A 321 31.63 8.47 1.72
CA ARG A 321 31.45 8.23 3.14
C ARG A 321 31.10 6.76 3.34
N PRO A 322 32.02 5.94 3.87
CA PRO A 322 31.79 4.51 4.05
C PRO A 322 30.65 4.23 5.04
N ARG A 323 30.26 2.97 5.14
CA ARG A 323 29.34 2.48 6.15
C ARG A 323 29.92 2.68 7.56
N GLU A 324 29.08 3.10 8.51
CA GLU A 324 29.42 3.09 9.92
C GLU A 324 29.15 1.69 10.52
N ALA A 325 29.87 1.31 11.58
CA ALA A 325 29.64 0.02 12.25
C ALA A 325 28.19 -0.16 12.77
N THR A 326 27.48 0.94 12.99
CA THR A 326 26.08 0.98 13.41
C THR A 326 25.08 0.96 12.24
N GLU A 327 25.53 0.93 10.99
CA GLU A 327 24.66 0.88 9.80
C GLU A 327 24.57 -0.54 9.25
N GLY A 328 23.39 -0.92 8.75
CA GLY A 328 23.21 -2.14 7.97
C GLY A 328 23.42 -1.91 6.47
N TRP A 329 23.52 -3.00 5.72
CA TRP A 329 23.48 -2.98 4.26
C TRP A 329 22.03 -2.99 3.79
N PHE A 330 21.75 -2.24 2.73
CA PHE A 330 20.43 -2.20 2.11
C PHE A 330 20.12 -3.53 1.41
N GLN A 331 18.92 -4.05 1.65
CA GLN A 331 18.42 -5.30 1.09
C GLN A 331 17.03 -5.06 0.49
N ALA A 332 16.70 -5.79 -0.57
CA ALA A 332 15.33 -5.86 -1.06
C ALA A 332 15.01 -7.27 -1.57
N VAL A 333 13.85 -7.78 -1.19
CA VAL A 333 13.38 -9.12 -1.54
C VAL A 333 12.04 -9.00 -2.24
N TRP A 334 11.91 -9.65 -3.40
CA TRP A 334 10.64 -9.82 -4.11
C TRP A 334 10.06 -11.20 -3.80
N ARG A 335 8.77 -11.27 -3.49
CA ARG A 335 8.05 -12.54 -3.27
C ARG A 335 6.72 -12.51 -4.00
N ARG A 336 6.33 -13.69 -4.50
CA ARG A 336 5.01 -13.93 -5.08
C ARG A 336 4.50 -15.29 -4.65
N GLU A 337 3.21 -15.35 -4.33
CA GLU A 337 2.47 -16.58 -4.12
C GLU A 337 1.25 -16.54 -5.04
N ASN A 338 1.27 -17.39 -6.08
CA ASN A 338 0.20 -17.50 -7.07
C ASN A 338 -0.01 -18.97 -7.49
N PRO A 339 -1.09 -19.63 -7.05
CA PRO A 339 -2.03 -19.12 -6.04
C PRO A 339 -1.41 -19.05 -4.64
N THR A 340 -1.96 -18.21 -3.77
CA THR A 340 -1.75 -18.29 -2.32
C THR A 340 -2.25 -19.62 -1.77
N GLN A 341 -1.67 -20.05 -0.64
CA GLN A 341 -2.07 -21.29 0.02
C GLN A 341 -3.19 -21.05 1.04
N VAL A 342 -4.32 -21.73 0.85
CA VAL A 342 -5.44 -21.68 1.80
C VAL A 342 -4.97 -22.12 3.20
N GLY A 343 -5.36 -21.35 4.21
CA GLY A 343 -4.99 -21.60 5.62
C GLY A 343 -3.57 -21.15 6.00
N GLN A 344 -2.81 -20.54 5.08
CA GLN A 344 -1.50 -19.97 5.37
C GLN A 344 -1.43 -18.52 4.87
N PRO A 345 -0.92 -17.57 5.67
CA PRO A 345 -0.81 -16.18 5.23
C PRO A 345 0.32 -16.01 4.22
N PHE A 346 0.22 -14.96 3.40
CA PHE A 346 1.31 -14.56 2.51
C PHE A 346 2.50 -14.08 3.34
N THR A 347 3.71 -14.53 3.00
CA THR A 347 4.92 -14.07 3.69
C THR A 347 5.61 -12.95 2.92
N PHE A 348 5.69 -11.74 3.50
CA PHE A 348 6.49 -10.64 2.97
C PHE A 348 7.99 -10.87 3.18
N LEU A 349 8.37 -11.31 4.38
CA LEU A 349 9.76 -11.51 4.79
C LEU A 349 9.84 -12.49 5.95
N ASP A 350 10.75 -13.44 5.85
CA ASP A 350 11.22 -14.30 6.95
C ASP A 350 12.75 -14.25 6.93
N VAL A 351 13.34 -13.56 7.90
CA VAL A 351 14.78 -13.27 7.93
C VAL A 351 15.35 -13.39 9.34
N LYS A 352 16.62 -13.82 9.42
CA LYS A 352 17.39 -13.90 10.68
C LYS A 352 18.51 -12.86 10.72
N GLY A 353 19.05 -12.58 11.90
CA GLY A 353 20.08 -11.58 12.15
C GLY A 353 19.51 -10.26 12.66
N ARG A 354 20.36 -9.23 12.72
CA ARG A 354 19.98 -7.89 13.16
C ARG A 354 19.63 -7.01 11.97
N GLY A 355 18.52 -6.29 12.06
CA GLY A 355 18.04 -5.47 10.96
C GLY A 355 16.85 -4.60 11.31
N HIS A 356 16.33 -3.93 10.28
CA HIS A 356 15.05 -3.22 10.38
C HIS A 356 14.37 -3.06 9.03
N LEU A 357 13.05 -3.27 9.02
CA LEU A 357 12.18 -3.03 7.88
C LEU A 357 12.01 -1.53 7.63
N VAL A 358 12.13 -1.09 6.38
CA VAL A 358 12.00 0.34 6.00
C VAL A 358 11.01 0.61 4.88
N GLY A 359 10.47 -0.43 4.25
CA GLY A 359 9.36 -0.28 3.33
C GLY A 359 8.86 -1.62 2.83
N LEU A 360 7.68 -1.59 2.24
CA LEU A 360 7.20 -2.67 1.38
C LEU A 360 6.13 -2.20 0.41
N THR A 361 5.89 -3.03 -0.61
CA THR A 361 4.76 -2.95 -1.53
C THR A 361 4.00 -4.27 -1.54
N LEU A 362 2.70 -4.21 -1.81
CA LEU A 362 1.84 -5.36 -2.07
C LEU A 362 0.98 -5.08 -3.29
N GLN A 363 0.99 -6.00 -4.25
CA GLN A 363 0.04 -6.12 -5.35
C GLN A 363 -0.78 -7.39 -5.08
N ALA A 364 -2.09 -7.28 -5.14
CA ALA A 364 -3.03 -8.34 -4.79
C ALA A 364 -4.09 -8.50 -5.88
N GLN A 365 -4.17 -9.69 -6.47
CA GLN A 365 -5.19 -10.04 -7.45
C GLN A 365 -6.02 -11.23 -6.97
N GLY A 366 -7.33 -11.06 -6.88
CA GLY A 366 -8.29 -12.11 -6.54
C GLY A 366 -8.62 -13.01 -7.74
N ALA A 367 -9.03 -14.25 -7.46
CA ALA A 367 -9.47 -15.19 -8.49
C ALA A 367 -10.81 -14.83 -9.15
N LYS A 368 -11.62 -13.98 -8.51
CA LYS A 368 -12.99 -13.64 -8.95
C LYS A 368 -13.12 -12.14 -9.22
N PRO A 369 -13.10 -11.71 -10.50
CA PRO A 369 -13.39 -10.32 -10.86
C PRO A 369 -14.70 -9.83 -10.23
N GLY A 370 -14.75 -8.56 -9.81
CA GLY A 370 -15.90 -7.99 -9.11
C GLY A 370 -15.91 -8.20 -7.59
N ASP A 371 -14.90 -8.87 -7.05
CA ASP A 371 -14.73 -9.12 -5.61
C ASP A 371 -13.32 -8.71 -5.15
N THR A 372 -13.25 -7.99 -4.04
CA THR A 372 -12.00 -7.55 -3.39
C THR A 372 -11.89 -8.00 -1.94
N GLY A 373 -12.78 -8.89 -1.47
CA GLY A 373 -12.77 -9.39 -0.09
C GLY A 373 -11.49 -10.13 0.31
N PHE A 374 -10.62 -10.47 -0.63
CA PHE A 374 -9.29 -10.98 -0.34
C PHE A 374 -8.39 -9.95 0.38
N PHE A 375 -8.68 -8.66 0.26
CA PHE A 375 -7.88 -7.56 0.80
C PHE A 375 -8.35 -7.10 2.20
N GLU A 376 -9.11 -7.93 2.91
CA GLU A 376 -9.50 -7.70 4.31
C GLU A 376 -8.44 -8.19 5.32
N GLY A 377 -7.42 -8.94 4.86
CA GLY A 377 -6.58 -9.73 5.76
C GLY A 377 -5.63 -8.91 6.62
N ASP A 378 -5.42 -9.35 7.86
CA ASP A 378 -4.56 -8.70 8.85
C ASP A 378 -3.07 -8.91 8.58
N ASP A 379 -2.26 -7.86 8.77
CA ASP A 379 -0.81 -8.00 8.87
C ASP A 379 -0.38 -8.52 10.24
N GLN A 380 0.66 -9.35 10.28
CA GLN A 380 1.25 -9.82 11.54
C GLN A 380 2.76 -9.79 11.46
N ALA A 381 3.41 -9.21 12.48
CA ALA A 381 4.85 -9.23 12.62
C ALA A 381 5.27 -9.97 13.89
N ARG A 382 6.04 -11.05 13.72
CA ARG A 382 6.81 -11.66 14.79
C ARG A 382 8.24 -11.11 14.78
N ILE A 383 8.59 -10.33 15.79
CA ILE A 383 9.90 -9.73 15.95
C ILE A 383 10.64 -10.48 17.05
N ASP A 384 11.82 -11.00 16.72
CA ASP A 384 12.67 -11.79 17.63
C ASP A 384 11.97 -12.98 18.31
N GLY A 385 10.94 -13.53 17.64
CA GLY A 385 10.13 -14.67 18.08
C GLY A 385 8.80 -14.32 18.75
N GLU A 386 8.57 -13.04 19.07
CA GLU A 386 7.34 -12.58 19.74
C GLU A 386 6.38 -11.94 18.73
N LEU A 387 5.08 -12.24 18.81
CA LEU A 387 4.06 -11.48 18.09
C LEU A 387 4.05 -10.05 18.63
N ALA A 388 4.53 -9.12 17.83
CA ALA A 388 4.77 -7.73 18.23
C ALA A 388 3.77 -6.77 17.59
N VAL A 389 3.30 -7.08 16.38
CA VAL A 389 2.32 -6.30 15.64
C VAL A 389 1.24 -7.24 15.12
N HIS A 390 -0.02 -6.82 15.29
CA HIS A 390 -1.19 -7.40 14.65
C HIS A 390 -2.04 -6.27 14.09
N GLY A 391 -2.34 -6.33 12.80
CA GLY A 391 -3.15 -5.39 12.03
C GLY A 391 -4.64 -5.56 12.28
N THR A 392 -5.43 -4.95 11.39
CA THR A 392 -6.90 -4.96 11.41
C THR A 392 -7.53 -5.02 10.01
N GLY A 393 -6.71 -5.08 8.96
CA GLY A 393 -7.11 -5.04 7.56
C GLY A 393 -5.91 -4.81 6.63
N SER A 394 -5.99 -5.24 5.37
CA SER A 394 -4.87 -5.03 4.44
C SER A 394 -4.76 -3.57 4.02
N GLU A 395 -5.87 -2.89 3.74
CA GLU A 395 -5.86 -1.45 3.46
C GLU A 395 -5.43 -0.65 4.69
N ASP A 396 -5.84 -1.09 5.88
CA ASP A 396 -5.50 -0.46 7.16
C ASP A 396 -3.99 -0.41 7.38
N PHE A 397 -3.30 -1.50 7.04
CA PHE A 397 -1.84 -1.60 7.10
C PHE A 397 -1.15 -0.51 6.28
N PHE A 398 -1.75 -0.11 5.15
CA PHE A 398 -1.27 0.93 4.24
C PHE A 398 -1.84 2.33 4.53
N ASN A 399 -2.46 2.53 5.69
CA ASN A 399 -3.19 3.73 6.10
C ASN A 399 -4.46 4.05 5.31
N GLY A 400 -5.01 3.07 4.60
CA GLY A 400 -6.30 3.16 3.94
C GLY A 400 -7.47 2.98 4.90
N GLY A 401 -8.62 2.68 4.32
CA GLY A 401 -9.83 2.25 5.01
C GLY A 401 -11.02 2.24 4.05
N TRP A 402 -11.99 1.34 4.27
CA TRP A 402 -13.28 1.34 3.55
C TRP A 402 -13.15 1.18 2.03
N TYR A 403 -12.42 0.17 1.56
CA TYR A 403 -11.98 0.12 0.17
C TYR A 403 -13.07 -0.07 -0.90
N ILE A 404 -14.30 -0.42 -0.51
CA ILE A 404 -15.42 -0.55 -1.45
C ILE A 404 -16.26 0.73 -1.58
N LEU A 405 -15.97 1.76 -0.77
CA LEU A 405 -16.75 2.99 -0.73
C LEU A 405 -16.14 4.06 -1.67
N PRO A 406 -16.97 4.80 -2.44
CA PRO A 406 -16.48 5.86 -3.31
C PRO A 406 -15.66 6.93 -2.58
N GLY A 407 -14.54 7.35 -3.18
CA GLY A 407 -13.66 8.41 -2.66
C GLY A 407 -12.81 7.99 -1.45
N ARG A 408 -12.56 6.69 -1.31
CA ARG A 408 -11.77 6.07 -0.24
C ARG A 408 -10.54 5.39 -0.83
N TRP A 409 -10.36 4.08 -0.67
CA TRP A 409 -9.25 3.31 -1.27
C TRP A 409 -9.51 2.93 -2.73
N ASP A 410 -10.59 3.43 -3.33
CA ASP A 410 -11.16 2.99 -4.61
C ASP A 410 -10.43 3.51 -5.85
N ASP A 411 -9.27 4.15 -5.68
CA ASP A 411 -8.39 4.62 -6.77
C ASP A 411 -6.93 4.75 -6.28
N ARG A 412 -5.99 4.93 -7.22
CA ARG A 412 -4.59 5.24 -6.93
C ARG A 412 -4.49 6.48 -6.04
N ALA A 413 -3.80 6.34 -4.92
CA ALA A 413 -3.62 7.42 -3.97
C ALA A 413 -2.19 7.38 -3.43
N THR A 414 -1.41 8.41 -3.71
CA THR A 414 -0.01 8.50 -3.27
C THR A 414 0.10 9.48 -2.11
N PHE A 415 0.65 9.02 -0.99
CA PHE A 415 1.09 9.86 0.13
C PHE A 415 2.59 9.72 0.37
N LEU A 416 3.14 10.56 1.24
CA LEU A 416 4.58 10.64 1.48
C LEU A 416 5.19 9.28 1.89
N LEU A 417 4.51 8.55 2.78
CA LEU A 417 5.00 7.31 3.38
C LEU A 417 4.07 6.11 3.15
N SER A 418 2.93 6.27 2.49
CA SER A 418 2.06 5.14 2.14
C SER A 418 1.14 5.49 0.98
N GLY A 419 0.36 4.54 0.49
CA GLY A 419 -0.62 4.82 -0.56
C GLY A 419 -1.25 3.58 -1.16
N CYS A 420 -2.32 3.79 -1.94
CA CYS A 420 -2.95 2.80 -2.80
C CYS A 420 -2.22 2.80 -4.15
N LEU A 421 -1.66 1.65 -4.51
CA LEU A 421 -0.96 1.45 -5.79
C LEU A 421 -1.94 1.33 -6.95
N ASP A 422 -3.08 0.70 -6.73
CA ASP A 422 -4.17 0.55 -7.69
C ASP A 422 -5.44 0.03 -7.01
N TYR A 423 -6.59 0.27 -7.62
CA TYR A 423 -7.85 -0.35 -7.23
C TYR A 423 -8.74 -0.55 -8.46
N GLN A 424 -8.87 -1.80 -8.87
CA GLN A 424 -9.66 -2.22 -10.03
C GLN A 424 -10.58 -3.36 -9.58
N LEU A 425 -11.68 -3.01 -8.91
CA LEU A 425 -12.71 -3.98 -8.48
C LEU A 425 -13.12 -4.90 -9.63
N HIS A 426 -13.28 -4.33 -10.83
CA HIS A 426 -13.72 -5.06 -12.01
C HIS A 426 -12.73 -6.14 -12.50
N LEU A 427 -11.47 -6.07 -12.08
CA LEU A 427 -10.43 -7.08 -12.35
C LEU A 427 -10.01 -7.81 -11.08
N ALA A 428 -10.65 -7.53 -9.94
CA ALA A 428 -10.26 -8.01 -8.62
C ALA A 428 -8.80 -7.70 -8.31
N ARG A 429 -8.35 -6.46 -8.57
CA ARG A 429 -6.97 -6.03 -8.32
C ARG A 429 -6.93 -4.86 -7.35
N THR A 430 -6.01 -4.91 -6.41
CA THR A 430 -5.63 -3.74 -5.63
C THR A 430 -4.19 -3.89 -5.12
N GLY A 431 -3.69 -2.90 -4.39
CA GLY A 431 -2.39 -2.96 -3.77
C GLY A 431 -2.08 -1.71 -2.97
N GLY A 432 -1.06 -1.80 -2.13
CA GLY A 432 -0.61 -0.69 -1.32
C GLY A 432 0.90 -0.66 -1.17
N TYR A 433 1.42 0.49 -0.76
CA TYR A 433 2.79 0.61 -0.30
C TYR A 433 2.84 1.32 1.05
N ARG A 434 3.86 1.00 1.84
CA ARG A 434 4.18 1.73 3.07
C ARG A 434 5.69 1.79 3.26
N LEU A 435 6.17 2.96 3.66
CA LEU A 435 7.56 3.26 3.98
C LEU A 435 7.67 3.53 5.46
N PHE A 436 8.57 2.82 6.12
CA PHE A 436 8.76 2.91 7.56
C PHE A 436 9.98 3.77 7.85
N LEU A 437 9.74 5.05 8.14
CA LEU A 437 10.77 5.94 8.69
C LEU A 437 10.79 5.74 10.19
N ALA A 438 10.26 6.69 10.97
CA ALA A 438 10.24 6.57 12.43
C ALA A 438 9.57 5.26 12.91
N ASP A 439 8.64 4.67 12.18
CA ASP A 439 7.95 3.44 12.59
C ASP A 439 8.57 2.12 12.09
N ALA A 440 9.85 2.11 11.70
CA ALA A 440 10.59 0.90 11.28
C ALA A 440 10.51 -0.26 12.28
N TYR A 441 10.33 -1.47 11.77
CA TYR A 441 10.32 -2.70 12.58
C TYR A 441 11.76 -3.17 12.79
N CYS A 442 12.36 -2.73 13.88
CA CYS A 442 13.71 -3.14 14.28
C CYS A 442 13.69 -4.52 14.95
N PHE A 443 14.65 -5.36 14.59
CA PHE A 443 14.82 -6.71 15.12
C PHE A 443 16.31 -7.01 15.37
N HIS A 444 16.62 -7.80 16.39
CA HIS A 444 18.00 -8.16 16.76
C HIS A 444 18.38 -9.58 16.37
N ARG A 445 17.39 -10.45 16.17
CA ARG A 445 17.54 -11.88 15.87
C ARG A 445 16.74 -12.31 14.65
N SER A 446 15.51 -11.83 14.47
CA SER A 446 14.66 -12.25 13.36
C SER A 446 13.43 -11.37 13.15
N LEU A 447 12.94 -11.34 11.91
CA LEU A 447 11.63 -10.80 11.56
C LEU A 447 10.90 -11.81 10.67
N LEU A 448 9.69 -12.18 11.09
CA LEU A 448 8.68 -12.80 10.23
C LEU A 448 7.51 -11.83 10.08
N LEU A 449 7.28 -11.36 8.86
CA LEU A 449 6.17 -10.47 8.50
C LEU A 449 5.26 -11.17 7.49
N THR A 450 4.00 -11.30 7.83
CA THR A 450 2.98 -11.95 7.02
C THR A 450 1.73 -11.08 6.90
N ILE A 451 0.87 -11.38 5.93
CA ILE A 451 -0.47 -10.79 5.81
C ILE A 451 -1.47 -11.83 5.35
N GLU A 452 -2.67 -11.76 5.91
CA GLU A 452 -3.72 -12.69 5.54
C GLU A 452 -4.34 -12.37 4.18
N HIS A 453 -5.00 -13.36 3.58
CA HIS A 453 -5.79 -13.19 2.35
C HIS A 453 -7.24 -13.61 2.59
N GLY A 454 -8.12 -12.62 2.65
CA GLY A 454 -9.51 -12.76 3.08
C GLY A 454 -9.73 -12.35 4.54
N PRO A 455 -11.01 -12.27 4.96
CA PRO A 455 -11.39 -11.74 6.27
C PRO A 455 -11.04 -12.67 7.44
N VAL A 456 -10.97 -13.99 7.21
CA VAL A 456 -10.58 -14.95 8.25
C VAL A 456 -9.90 -16.15 7.65
N GLY A 457 -8.91 -16.68 8.36
CA GLY A 457 -8.38 -18.02 8.13
C GLY A 457 -7.75 -18.24 6.76
N ASN A 458 -7.33 -17.18 6.07
CA ASN A 458 -6.60 -17.26 4.81
C ASN A 458 -7.35 -18.08 3.74
N GLN A 459 -8.65 -17.78 3.55
CA GLN A 459 -9.54 -18.58 2.70
C GLN A 459 -9.58 -18.10 1.24
N ALA A 460 -9.05 -16.90 0.93
CA ALA A 460 -9.14 -16.34 -0.40
C ALA A 460 -7.97 -16.81 -1.29
N VAL A 461 -8.26 -17.58 -2.34
CA VAL A 461 -7.24 -17.93 -3.33
C VAL A 461 -6.91 -16.70 -4.20
N THR A 462 -5.68 -16.23 -4.12
CA THR A 462 -5.21 -14.99 -4.77
C THR A 462 -3.83 -15.12 -5.38
N ASP A 463 -3.41 -14.08 -6.10
CA ASP A 463 -2.03 -13.80 -6.51
C ASP A 463 -1.53 -12.60 -5.71
N TYR A 464 -0.70 -12.84 -4.70
CA TYR A 464 -0.06 -11.80 -3.90
C TYR A 464 1.40 -11.68 -4.34
N THR A 465 1.83 -10.46 -4.66
CA THR A 465 3.21 -10.14 -5.03
C THR A 465 3.66 -8.92 -4.24
N GLY A 466 4.86 -8.93 -3.66
CA GLY A 466 5.37 -7.79 -2.90
C GLY A 466 6.89 -7.64 -2.98
N VAL A 467 7.36 -6.42 -2.75
CA VAL A 467 8.77 -6.11 -2.53
C VAL A 467 8.93 -5.61 -1.10
N THR A 468 9.88 -6.17 -0.36
CA THR A 468 10.21 -5.75 1.00
C THR A 468 11.59 -5.12 1.02
N TYR A 469 11.72 -3.91 1.58
CA TYR A 469 12.98 -3.15 1.70
C TYR A 469 13.41 -3.06 3.15
N PHE A 470 14.66 -3.42 3.45
CA PHE A 470 15.16 -3.49 4.83
C PHE A 470 16.68 -3.30 4.88
N TYR A 471 17.21 -3.09 6.09
CA TYR A 471 18.64 -3.13 6.35
C TYR A 471 18.99 -4.37 7.16
N LEU A 472 20.16 -4.96 6.87
CA LEU A 472 20.63 -6.16 7.52
C LEU A 472 22.10 -6.03 7.92
N ASP A 473 22.52 -6.77 8.94
CA ASP A 473 23.88 -6.83 9.47
C ASP A 473 24.91 -7.54 8.56
N ARG A 474 24.56 -7.80 7.30
CA ARG A 474 25.43 -8.45 6.32
C ARG A 474 25.15 -7.97 4.90
N ALA A 475 26.20 -7.98 4.09
CA ALA A 475 26.22 -7.51 2.71
C ALA A 475 25.49 -8.44 1.72
N GLY A 476 25.58 -9.77 1.94
CA GLY A 476 24.98 -10.75 1.03
C GLY A 476 23.46 -10.82 1.16
N GLY A 477 22.78 -11.06 0.04
CA GLY A 477 21.32 -11.10 0.01
C GLY A 477 20.68 -12.34 0.60
N GLU A 478 19.44 -12.14 1.00
CA GLU A 478 18.50 -13.15 1.54
C GLU A 478 17.45 -13.59 0.51
N ALA A 479 17.44 -12.96 -0.68
CA ALA A 479 16.47 -13.27 -1.73
C ALA A 479 16.70 -14.69 -2.26
N ALA A 480 15.60 -15.45 -2.39
CA ALA A 480 15.58 -16.63 -3.24
C ALA A 480 15.77 -16.20 -4.71
N PRO A 481 16.29 -17.08 -5.58
CA PRO A 481 16.34 -16.81 -7.01
C PRO A 481 14.95 -16.44 -7.54
N LEU A 482 14.90 -15.45 -8.43
CA LEU A 482 13.64 -15.06 -9.07
C LEU A 482 13.04 -16.23 -9.86
N ALA A 483 11.70 -16.32 -9.83
CA ALA A 483 10.97 -17.24 -10.69
C ALA A 483 11.17 -16.89 -12.18
N SER A 484 10.86 -17.83 -13.09
CA SER A 484 10.95 -17.58 -14.54
C SER A 484 10.06 -16.39 -14.96
N VAL A 485 10.33 -15.83 -16.14
CA VAL A 485 9.56 -14.70 -16.70
C VAL A 485 8.06 -15.03 -16.69
N GLU A 486 7.69 -16.22 -17.15
CA GLU A 486 6.30 -16.68 -17.22
C GLU A 486 5.69 -16.82 -15.83
N ALA A 487 6.44 -17.38 -14.87
CA ALA A 487 5.97 -17.62 -13.51
C ALA A 487 5.86 -16.34 -12.68
N ARG A 488 6.52 -15.25 -13.07
CA ARG A 488 6.40 -13.94 -12.41
C ARG A 488 5.59 -12.92 -13.20
N ALA A 489 5.20 -13.19 -14.45
CA ALA A 489 4.35 -12.29 -15.22
C ALA A 489 2.97 -12.10 -14.54
N VAL A 490 2.42 -10.90 -14.65
CA VAL A 490 1.07 -10.55 -14.21
C VAL A 490 0.07 -11.43 -14.95
N THR A 491 -0.79 -12.13 -14.21
CA THR A 491 -1.79 -13.01 -14.81
C THR A 491 -2.96 -12.17 -15.33
N PRO A 492 -3.21 -12.11 -16.66
CA PRO A 492 -4.34 -11.35 -17.18
C PRO A 492 -5.66 -12.07 -16.81
N PRO A 493 -6.70 -11.33 -16.38
CA PRO A 493 -7.99 -11.95 -16.12
C PRO A 493 -8.65 -12.37 -17.44
N LYS A 494 -9.43 -13.46 -17.41
CA LYS A 494 -10.15 -14.00 -18.59
C LYS A 494 -11.40 -13.19 -18.98
N GLY A 495 -11.74 -12.21 -18.16
CA GLY A 495 -12.90 -11.33 -18.29
C GLY A 495 -12.91 -10.33 -17.14
N PHE A 496 -13.93 -9.49 -17.08
CA PHE A 496 -14.10 -8.50 -16.01
C PHE A 496 -15.55 -8.41 -15.57
N VAL A 497 -15.77 -7.96 -14.34
CA VAL A 497 -17.12 -7.85 -13.76
C VAL A 497 -17.36 -6.44 -13.25
N ILE A 498 -18.42 -5.79 -13.73
CA ILE A 498 -18.83 -4.49 -13.20
C ILE A 498 -19.85 -4.72 -12.10
N VAL A 499 -19.65 -4.09 -10.93
CA VAL A 499 -20.55 -4.13 -9.78
C VAL A 499 -21.14 -2.72 -9.55
N PRO A 500 -22.27 -2.37 -10.17
CA PRO A 500 -22.79 -0.99 -10.21
C PRO A 500 -23.22 -0.42 -8.86
N ALA A 501 -23.50 -1.31 -7.89
CA ALA A 501 -24.04 -0.93 -6.59
C ALA A 501 -23.03 -0.29 -5.63
N TRP A 502 -21.72 -0.43 -5.87
CA TRP A 502 -20.66 0.13 -5.03
C TRP A 502 -19.98 1.32 -5.73
N VAL A 503 -19.03 1.01 -6.61
CA VAL A 503 -18.15 1.98 -7.29
C VAL A 503 -18.36 2.01 -8.81
N GLY A 504 -19.31 1.22 -9.36
CA GLY A 504 -19.50 1.14 -10.81
C GLY A 504 -19.86 2.50 -11.43
N PRO A 505 -19.09 2.97 -12.43
CA PRO A 505 -19.24 4.32 -12.98
C PRO A 505 -20.44 4.38 -13.93
N ILE A 506 -21.49 5.10 -13.53
CA ILE A 506 -22.61 5.47 -14.40
C ILE A 506 -22.14 6.63 -15.27
N ARG A 507 -22.06 6.42 -16.59
CA ARG A 507 -21.70 7.46 -17.56
C ARG A 507 -22.86 8.41 -17.83
N SER A 508 -24.03 7.85 -18.12
CA SER A 508 -25.23 8.58 -18.47
C SER A 508 -26.46 7.72 -18.25
N PHE A 509 -27.61 8.35 -18.10
CA PHE A 509 -28.90 7.70 -17.90
C PHE A 509 -30.03 8.66 -18.27
N SER A 510 -31.25 8.13 -18.45
CA SER A 510 -32.43 8.95 -18.68
C SER A 510 -32.87 9.69 -17.42
N LEU A 511 -33.03 11.01 -17.50
CA LEU A 511 -33.51 11.86 -16.40
C LEU A 511 -35.02 12.14 -16.45
N ASP A 512 -35.58 12.18 -17.65
CA ASP A 512 -36.99 12.45 -17.85
C ASP A 512 -37.83 11.22 -17.47
N HIS A 513 -38.90 11.39 -16.69
CA HIS A 513 -39.85 10.32 -16.31
C HIS A 513 -39.21 8.98 -15.88
N ALA A 514 -38.04 9.03 -15.23
CA ALA A 514 -37.31 7.88 -14.74
C ALA A 514 -36.56 8.19 -13.45
N THR A 515 -36.40 7.16 -12.60
CA THR A 515 -35.62 7.22 -11.36
C THR A 515 -34.47 6.23 -11.42
N ILE A 516 -33.30 6.66 -10.95
CA ILE A 516 -32.11 5.82 -10.81
C ILE A 516 -31.58 5.89 -9.38
N GLY A 517 -31.17 4.75 -8.82
CA GLY A 517 -30.63 4.69 -7.46
C GLY A 517 -29.92 3.39 -7.14
N ARG A 518 -28.98 3.44 -6.19
CA ARG A 518 -28.36 2.25 -5.61
C ARG A 518 -29.21 1.77 -4.45
N VAL A 519 -29.63 0.52 -4.49
CA VAL A 519 -30.60 -0.07 -3.56
C VAL A 519 -29.98 -1.30 -2.89
N ALA A 520 -30.35 -1.53 -1.64
CA ALA A 520 -30.08 -2.78 -0.91
C ALA A 520 -31.42 -3.40 -0.49
N GLU A 521 -31.64 -4.67 -0.81
CA GLU A 521 -32.89 -5.40 -0.54
C GLU A 521 -32.57 -6.79 0.04
N GLN A 522 -33.46 -7.32 0.90
CA GLN A 522 -33.40 -8.72 1.32
C GLN A 522 -34.06 -9.61 0.26
N ILE A 523 -33.27 -10.44 -0.40
CA ILE A 523 -33.73 -11.39 -1.42
C ILE A 523 -33.20 -12.76 -1.04
N ASP A 524 -34.11 -13.73 -0.89
CA ASP A 524 -33.79 -15.11 -0.49
C ASP A 524 -32.92 -15.20 0.77
N GLY A 525 -33.16 -14.30 1.73
CA GLY A 525 -32.44 -14.23 3.01
C GLY A 525 -31.05 -13.59 2.94
N GLN A 526 -30.68 -12.98 1.80
CA GLN A 526 -29.41 -12.28 1.63
C GLN A 526 -29.64 -10.80 1.29
N THR A 527 -28.78 -9.93 1.82
CA THR A 527 -28.73 -8.52 1.39
C THR A 527 -28.10 -8.44 0.00
N VAL A 528 -28.91 -8.17 -1.02
CA VAL A 528 -28.44 -7.94 -2.39
C VAL A 528 -28.41 -6.44 -2.68
N ARG A 529 -27.30 -5.96 -3.25
CA ARG A 529 -27.15 -4.56 -3.66
C ARG A 529 -27.14 -4.47 -5.18
N PHE A 530 -27.86 -3.51 -5.74
CA PHE A 530 -28.00 -3.33 -7.19
C PHE A 530 -28.23 -1.87 -7.56
N LEU A 531 -27.99 -1.55 -8.83
CA LEU A 531 -28.42 -0.29 -9.45
C LEU A 531 -29.82 -0.49 -10.02
N SER A 532 -30.78 0.30 -9.54
CA SER A 532 -32.17 0.28 -9.98
C SER A 532 -32.43 1.44 -10.94
N LEU A 533 -32.92 1.13 -12.14
CA LEU A 533 -33.58 2.08 -13.05
C LEU A 533 -35.08 1.77 -13.05
N ARG A 534 -35.93 2.79 -12.89
CA ARG A 534 -37.38 2.67 -12.95
C ARG A 534 -37.97 3.70 -13.90
N GLN A 535 -38.93 3.26 -14.70
CA GLN A 535 -39.72 4.13 -15.55
C GLN A 535 -40.98 4.58 -14.81
N ASP A 536 -41.11 5.89 -14.60
CA ASP A 536 -42.24 6.52 -13.91
C ASP A 536 -43.27 7.13 -14.89
N GLY A 537 -42.92 7.22 -16.18
CA GLY A 537 -43.78 7.71 -17.26
C GLY A 537 -43.19 7.43 -18.65
N PRO A 538 -43.93 7.72 -19.74
CA PRO A 538 -43.39 7.58 -21.08
C PRO A 538 -42.20 8.53 -21.28
N PRO A 539 -41.12 8.10 -21.97
CA PRO A 539 -40.01 9.01 -22.27
C PRO A 539 -40.44 10.11 -23.25
N SER A 540 -39.92 11.32 -23.08
CA SER A 540 -40.16 12.44 -24.02
C SER A 540 -39.50 12.29 -25.40
N LEU A 541 -38.42 11.51 -25.51
CA LEU A 541 -37.63 11.38 -26.74
C LEU A 541 -37.28 9.91 -27.05
N LEU A 542 -36.37 9.34 -26.25
CA LEU A 542 -35.80 8.02 -26.46
C LEU A 542 -36.18 7.09 -25.30
N GLN A 543 -36.24 5.80 -25.57
CA GLN A 543 -36.34 4.74 -24.55
C GLN A 543 -35.42 4.99 -23.36
N HIS A 544 -35.90 4.68 -22.15
CA HIS A 544 -35.11 4.87 -20.93
C HIS A 544 -33.88 3.97 -20.94
N PHE A 545 -32.74 4.52 -20.56
CA PHE A 545 -31.48 3.80 -20.60
C PHE A 545 -30.58 4.11 -19.40
N VAL A 546 -29.60 3.22 -19.20
CA VAL A 546 -28.42 3.45 -18.38
C VAL A 546 -27.18 3.03 -19.16
N ALA A 547 -26.15 3.85 -19.12
CA ALA A 547 -24.85 3.57 -19.71
C ALA A 547 -23.78 3.51 -18.62
N LEU A 548 -23.02 2.42 -18.58
CA LEU A 548 -21.93 2.24 -17.63
C LEU A 548 -20.59 2.37 -18.34
N SER A 549 -19.61 2.99 -17.68
CA SER A 549 -18.23 2.94 -18.16
C SER A 549 -17.59 1.61 -17.78
N ALA A 550 -16.80 1.06 -18.68
CA ALA A 550 -16.07 -0.18 -18.50
C ALA A 550 -14.61 0.08 -18.87
N ASP A 551 -13.69 -0.14 -17.94
CA ASP A 551 -12.27 -0.20 -18.28
C ASP A 551 -11.93 -1.64 -18.69
N VAL A 552 -11.49 -1.81 -19.93
CA VAL A 552 -11.37 -3.12 -20.57
C VAL A 552 -9.90 -3.54 -20.59
N PRO A 553 -9.55 -4.70 -20.00
CA PRO A 553 -8.15 -5.08 -19.81
C PRO A 553 -7.42 -5.40 -21.12
N ARG A 554 -8.15 -5.88 -22.14
CA ARG A 554 -7.60 -6.22 -23.45
C ARG A 554 -8.64 -6.06 -24.55
N SER A 555 -8.22 -5.61 -25.73
CA SER A 555 -9.09 -5.57 -26.90
C SER A 555 -9.55 -6.98 -27.28
N GLY A 556 -10.78 -7.09 -27.76
CA GLY A 556 -11.33 -8.36 -28.26
C GLY A 556 -12.84 -8.39 -28.28
N ARG A 557 -13.38 -9.53 -28.71
CA ARG A 557 -14.82 -9.80 -28.69
C ARG A 557 -15.23 -10.38 -27.34
N TYR A 558 -16.21 -9.73 -26.70
CA TYR A 558 -16.73 -10.10 -25.39
C TYR A 558 -18.17 -10.55 -25.47
N VAL A 559 -18.50 -11.63 -24.75
CA VAL A 559 -19.85 -11.98 -24.35
C VAL A 559 -20.21 -11.16 -23.12
N VAL A 560 -21.21 -10.28 -23.25
CA VAL A 560 -21.72 -9.46 -22.16
C VAL A 560 -22.97 -10.12 -21.61
N SER A 561 -22.93 -10.42 -20.32
CA SER A 561 -24.04 -11.02 -19.57
C SER A 561 -24.33 -10.20 -18.31
N ALA A 562 -25.54 -10.28 -17.78
CA ALA A 562 -25.93 -9.59 -16.56
C ALA A 562 -26.57 -10.53 -15.55
N ILE A 563 -26.32 -10.25 -14.29
CA ILE A 563 -27.16 -10.73 -13.19
C ILE A 563 -27.98 -9.54 -12.71
N GLY A 564 -29.29 -9.71 -12.67
CA GLY A 564 -30.23 -8.70 -12.19
C GLY A 564 -31.16 -9.23 -11.10
N ILE A 565 -32.11 -8.38 -10.70
CA ILE A 565 -33.28 -8.82 -9.94
C ILE A 565 -34.45 -8.93 -10.92
N ALA A 566 -34.93 -10.15 -11.12
CA ALA A 566 -36.19 -10.37 -11.80
C ALA A 566 -37.35 -10.05 -10.85
N GLY A 567 -38.48 -9.58 -11.36
CA GLY A 567 -39.61 -9.19 -10.51
C GLY A 567 -40.86 -8.76 -11.26
N PRO A 568 -41.97 -8.52 -10.53
CA PRO A 568 -43.26 -8.21 -11.14
C PRO A 568 -43.27 -6.82 -11.80
N ASP A 569 -42.34 -5.94 -11.43
CA ASP A 569 -42.16 -4.59 -11.95
C ASP A 569 -41.04 -4.46 -13.00
N ALA A 570 -40.38 -5.58 -13.34
CA ALA A 570 -39.25 -5.59 -14.27
C ALA A 570 -39.68 -5.43 -15.74
N GLY A 571 -38.79 -4.82 -16.54
CA GLY A 571 -38.95 -4.59 -17.96
C GLY A 571 -38.13 -5.54 -18.84
N ILE A 572 -38.20 -5.30 -20.14
CA ILE A 572 -37.38 -5.96 -21.16
C ILE A 572 -36.21 -5.04 -21.49
N VAL A 573 -34.99 -5.57 -21.38
CA VAL A 573 -33.74 -4.84 -21.58
C VAL A 573 -33.03 -5.30 -22.84
N GLN A 574 -32.50 -4.37 -23.63
CA GLN A 574 -31.64 -4.67 -24.78
C GLN A 574 -30.41 -3.75 -24.76
N MET A 575 -29.26 -4.29 -25.18
CA MET A 575 -28.04 -3.48 -25.30
C MET A 575 -28.06 -2.65 -26.59
N LEU A 576 -27.41 -1.49 -26.55
CA LEU A 576 -27.21 -0.63 -27.73
C LEU A 576 -25.71 -0.42 -28.00
N ARG A 577 -25.35 -0.27 -29.27
CA ARG A 577 -24.06 0.23 -29.74
C ARG A 577 -24.32 1.11 -30.95
N ASP A 578 -23.77 2.31 -31.01
CA ASP A 578 -23.95 3.11 -32.23
C ASP A 578 -25.26 3.90 -32.26
N ASP A 579 -26.20 3.62 -31.34
CA ASP A 579 -27.68 3.78 -31.47
C ASP A 579 -28.44 2.52 -31.95
N GLN A 580 -27.71 1.49 -32.39
CA GLN A 580 -28.28 0.26 -32.91
C GLN A 580 -28.48 -0.79 -31.81
N PRO A 581 -29.62 -1.50 -31.79
CA PRO A 581 -29.82 -2.63 -30.90
C PRO A 581 -28.85 -3.77 -31.22
N ILE A 582 -28.19 -4.28 -30.18
CA ILE A 582 -27.30 -5.45 -30.26
C ILE A 582 -27.78 -6.54 -29.32
N GLY A 583 -27.59 -7.80 -29.74
CA GLY A 583 -28.11 -8.96 -29.01
C GLY A 583 -29.64 -9.02 -29.00
N LYS A 584 -30.20 -9.95 -28.20
CA LYS A 584 -31.65 -10.14 -28.10
C LYS A 584 -32.20 -9.38 -26.89
N PRO A 585 -33.43 -8.84 -26.96
CA PRO A 585 -34.11 -8.32 -25.79
C PRO A 585 -34.26 -9.42 -24.73
N VAL A 586 -33.94 -9.10 -23.47
CA VAL A 586 -34.04 -10.02 -22.33
C VAL A 586 -35.14 -9.53 -21.39
N ASP A 587 -36.11 -10.40 -21.13
CA ASP A 587 -37.22 -10.13 -20.21
C ASP A 587 -36.81 -10.48 -18.78
N PHE A 588 -36.77 -9.48 -17.90
CA PHE A 588 -36.48 -9.66 -16.46
C PHE A 588 -37.76 -9.88 -15.64
N TYR A 589 -38.93 -10.04 -16.28
CA TYR A 589 -40.16 -10.32 -15.56
C TYR A 589 -40.13 -11.66 -14.82
N SER A 590 -40.59 -11.62 -13.56
CA SER A 590 -40.92 -12.81 -12.78
C SER A 590 -42.10 -12.47 -11.86
N PRO A 591 -43.04 -13.39 -11.57
CA PRO A 591 -44.11 -13.13 -10.61
C PRO A 591 -43.60 -12.88 -9.18
N ARG A 592 -42.35 -13.23 -8.86
CA ARG A 592 -41.70 -13.00 -7.57
C ARG A 592 -40.34 -12.35 -7.77
N ARG A 593 -39.95 -11.48 -6.84
CA ARG A 593 -38.61 -10.91 -6.82
C ARG A 593 -37.57 -11.99 -6.51
N GLY A 594 -36.47 -12.00 -7.25
CA GLY A 594 -35.39 -12.98 -7.09
C GLY A 594 -34.18 -12.62 -7.95
N LYS A 595 -32.98 -13.04 -7.53
CA LYS A 595 -31.76 -12.87 -8.33
C LYS A 595 -31.87 -13.77 -9.56
N THR A 596 -31.56 -13.24 -10.75
CA THR A 596 -31.53 -14.04 -11.98
C THR A 596 -30.31 -14.95 -12.01
N ASP A 597 -30.35 -15.97 -12.85
CA ASP A 597 -29.13 -16.58 -13.38
C ASP A 597 -28.33 -15.55 -14.22
N LEU A 598 -27.15 -15.94 -14.69
CA LEU A 598 -26.37 -15.10 -15.60
C LEU A 598 -27.03 -15.09 -16.99
N LEU A 599 -27.60 -13.95 -17.38
CA LEU A 599 -28.34 -13.78 -18.64
C LEU A 599 -27.46 -13.13 -19.70
N GLN A 600 -27.20 -13.81 -20.82
CA GLN A 600 -26.46 -13.23 -21.94
C GLN A 600 -27.29 -12.14 -22.63
N LEU A 601 -26.69 -10.95 -22.76
CA LEU A 601 -27.32 -9.79 -23.39
C LEU A 601 -26.85 -9.62 -24.84
N ALA A 602 -25.54 -9.60 -25.07
CA ALA A 602 -24.97 -9.37 -26.40
C ALA A 602 -23.54 -9.90 -26.52
N GLU A 603 -23.05 -9.97 -27.76
CA GLU A 603 -21.62 -10.04 -28.06
C GLU A 603 -21.16 -8.72 -28.67
N ILE A 604 -20.03 -8.20 -28.22
CA ILE A 604 -19.54 -6.87 -28.63
C ILE A 604 -18.01 -6.83 -28.68
N ASP A 605 -17.46 -6.19 -29.70
CA ASP A 605 -16.02 -5.88 -29.75
C ASP A 605 -15.71 -4.66 -28.88
N LEU A 606 -14.83 -4.84 -27.89
CA LEU A 606 -14.36 -3.79 -27.00
C LEU A 606 -12.87 -3.54 -27.24
N ALA A 607 -12.47 -2.26 -27.19
CA ALA A 607 -11.06 -1.87 -27.24
C ALA A 607 -10.44 -1.96 -25.84
N ARG A 608 -9.13 -2.14 -25.70
CA ARG A 608 -8.45 -1.95 -24.40
C ARG A 608 -8.67 -0.51 -23.89
N GLY A 609 -8.88 -0.35 -22.59
CA GLY A 609 -9.11 0.95 -21.95
C GLY A 609 -10.60 1.29 -21.84
N PRO A 610 -10.96 2.59 -21.84
CA PRO A 610 -12.33 3.02 -21.56
C PRO A 610 -13.31 2.68 -22.69
N ASN A 611 -14.39 2.00 -22.33
CA ASN A 611 -15.53 1.66 -23.19
C ASN A 611 -16.84 1.99 -22.46
N HIS A 612 -17.97 1.92 -23.19
CA HIS A 612 -19.30 2.19 -22.65
C HIS A 612 -20.26 1.06 -22.99
N LEU A 613 -20.99 0.56 -21.98
CA LEU A 613 -22.02 -0.44 -22.13
C LEU A 613 -23.39 0.22 -21.94
N PHE A 614 -24.19 0.27 -23.01
CA PHE A 614 -25.52 0.88 -23.00
C PHE A 614 -26.61 -0.19 -22.85
N PHE A 615 -27.52 0.03 -21.90
CA PHE A 615 -28.67 -0.83 -21.63
C PHE A 615 -29.96 -0.01 -21.72
N ALA A 616 -30.90 -0.43 -22.57
CA ALA A 616 -32.16 0.27 -22.84
C ALA A 616 -33.37 -0.57 -22.45
N LEU A 617 -34.38 0.07 -21.84
CA LEU A 617 -35.69 -0.51 -21.59
C LEU A 617 -36.56 -0.44 -22.85
N VAL A 618 -36.64 -1.56 -23.58
CA VAL A 618 -37.32 -1.64 -24.88
C VAL A 618 -38.77 -2.11 -24.77
N GLY A 619 -39.19 -2.61 -23.61
CA GLY A 619 -40.53 -3.14 -23.43
C GLY A 619 -40.81 -3.63 -22.00
N LYS A 620 -41.93 -4.32 -21.84
CA LYS A 620 -42.25 -5.11 -20.63
C LYS A 620 -43.08 -6.33 -21.00
N ASN A 621 -43.03 -7.35 -20.16
CA ASN A 621 -44.00 -8.44 -20.20
C ASN A 621 -45.43 -7.90 -20.00
N GLU A 622 -46.43 -8.52 -20.63
CA GLU A 622 -47.84 -8.14 -20.47
C GLU A 622 -48.31 -8.22 -19.01
N LYS A 623 -47.74 -9.16 -18.24
CA LYS A 623 -48.05 -9.34 -16.81
C LYS A 623 -47.23 -8.44 -15.89
N SER A 624 -46.27 -7.68 -16.42
CA SER A 624 -45.45 -6.79 -15.62
C SER A 624 -46.23 -5.55 -15.22
N THR A 625 -46.15 -5.18 -13.95
CA THR A 625 -46.75 -3.96 -13.39
C THR A 625 -45.92 -2.72 -13.70
N GLY A 626 -44.69 -2.87 -14.21
CA GLY A 626 -43.75 -1.76 -14.42
C GLY A 626 -42.77 -1.97 -15.58
N LYS A 627 -41.81 -1.06 -15.68
CA LYS A 627 -40.64 -1.14 -16.59
C LYS A 627 -39.40 -0.76 -15.77
N GLY A 628 -38.89 -1.74 -15.03
CA GLY A 628 -37.68 -1.60 -14.21
C GLY A 628 -36.50 -2.41 -14.72
N PHE A 629 -35.30 -1.96 -14.38
CA PHE A 629 -34.07 -2.75 -14.54
C PHE A 629 -33.25 -2.65 -13.26
N ASP A 630 -33.16 -3.76 -12.54
CA ASP A 630 -32.35 -3.91 -11.34
C ASP A 630 -31.10 -4.70 -11.67
N LEU A 631 -29.96 -4.02 -11.71
CA LEU A 631 -28.69 -4.58 -12.17
C LEU A 631 -27.74 -4.84 -11.00
N VAL A 632 -27.42 -6.12 -10.76
CA VAL A 632 -26.51 -6.57 -9.69
C VAL A 632 -25.07 -6.56 -10.20
N GLU A 633 -24.82 -7.25 -11.32
CA GLU A 633 -23.49 -7.46 -11.90
C GLU A 633 -23.57 -7.50 -13.43
N ILE A 634 -22.51 -7.04 -14.10
CA ILE A 634 -22.29 -7.30 -15.54
C ILE A 634 -21.01 -8.11 -15.67
N HIS A 635 -21.09 -9.25 -16.34
CA HIS A 635 -19.95 -10.12 -16.65
C HIS A 635 -19.59 -9.95 -18.12
N CYS A 636 -18.34 -9.58 -18.38
CA CYS A 636 -17.77 -9.47 -19.71
C CYS A 636 -16.69 -10.53 -19.87
N GLN A 637 -16.98 -11.61 -20.61
CA GLN A 637 -16.06 -12.71 -20.85
C GLN A 637 -15.55 -12.69 -22.28
N LEU A 638 -14.26 -12.93 -22.50
CA LEU A 638 -13.72 -13.07 -23.85
C LEU A 638 -14.32 -14.29 -24.54
N ALA A 639 -14.78 -14.12 -25.78
CA ALA A 639 -15.27 -15.24 -26.58
C ALA A 639 -14.12 -16.22 -26.92
N GLU A 640 -14.33 -17.53 -26.73
CA GLU A 640 -13.29 -18.57 -26.90
C GLU A 640 -12.68 -18.62 -28.31
N ASN A 641 -13.40 -18.14 -29.33
CA ASN A 641 -12.91 -18.07 -30.72
C ASN A 641 -11.95 -16.90 -31.01
N ALA A 642 -11.70 -16.00 -30.05
CA ALA A 642 -10.85 -14.81 -30.24
C ALA A 642 -9.34 -15.08 -30.14
N VAL A 643 -8.92 -16.34 -29.87
CA VAL A 643 -7.49 -16.72 -29.78
C VAL A 643 -6.96 -17.23 -31.13
N GLY A 644 -7.80 -17.43 -32.15
CA GLY A 644 -7.42 -18.04 -33.43
C GLY A 644 -7.40 -17.14 -34.67
N GLY A 645 -7.57 -15.82 -34.54
CA GLY A 645 -7.83 -14.96 -35.70
C GLY A 645 -7.32 -13.53 -35.58
N LEU A 646 -6.02 -13.35 -35.33
CA LEU A 646 -5.31 -12.11 -35.70
C LEU A 646 -3.98 -12.52 -36.35
N GLY A 647 -4.09 -12.99 -37.59
CA GLY A 647 -2.97 -12.88 -38.53
C GLY A 647 -2.77 -11.41 -38.89
N SER A 648 -1.50 -11.00 -38.90
CA SER A 648 -0.96 -9.81 -39.58
C SER A 648 -1.76 -8.51 -39.45
N PHE A 649 -1.34 -7.65 -38.54
CA PHE A 649 -1.26 -6.22 -38.84
C PHE A 649 0.20 -5.77 -38.60
N GLU A 650 0.98 -5.77 -39.68
CA GLU A 650 2.03 -4.78 -39.97
C GLU A 650 1.35 -3.39 -39.89
N GLU A 651 1.90 -2.29 -39.37
CA GLU A 651 3.28 -1.77 -39.20
C GLU A 651 3.42 -1.08 -37.83
#